data_AF-E0DDE4-F1
#
_entry.id   AF-E0DDE4-F1
#
_cell.length_a   1.000
_cell.length_b   1.000
_cell.length_c   1.000
_cell.angle_alpha   90.00
_cell.angle_beta   90.00
_cell.angle_gamma   90.00
#
_symmetry.space_group_name_H-M   'P 1'
#
loop_
_entity.id
_entity.type
_entity.pdbx_description
1 polymer ?
#
loop_
_entity_poly.entity_id
_entity_poly.type
_entity_poly.pdbx_seq_one_letter_code
_entity_poly.pdbx_strand_id
1 'polypeptide(L)'
;MAQYNTISAIPFPDLLKVSSLVNPTRANITEVLQGYPDEVVDKLVALLNGHADQDESDELVDVEPVEPPVDHQPDHDTQETVVFDRPDTIIHNAQQSAAVFQSEPAGAYRSGTKQSLFQDFEETSDHDAPAPQEAEPADVPMNPIPSDTTLDQDVSRKTTSTDAPHGDPEPAGDTNQPPVTQAPDTQQTPPAATPAPPATPPAPPAATTASTSTSRGGFSLAAMLKAAKDAEIERQRRVDPNDFEDIDRSYFADYDWSTQEVTRDTVHIIPENLYNTDDGADTPPTMLIYWDPVDVPDDQIVLYLLVGDDFEQEPSPENGHELVVTRGTAFRETINEDAGMRHYMVWAYIAPEANPKQLLKVQPVFVGENAIALPPSDLKVVESDGVVTGTWTPKRGHANVMVYVRQSSDRRPLDSPENRLRDKVDARGFSYTVPVRGVTYDFQLFPEIVFRGNTMRGVGGEVRQLTISANIQQIELLEASLMVREEGTRGSGNDTILLSYIHPPTGEVKIYLTKTEPAPDLIGQEVDSSYLDDDDALGNTEWSKSYEGDPGEEMIKELSWPAGWSQVYCVPVNVVGEKSMVGEPKQIRRVESIKDFDLIQRVDSQLITFDWPSGAQMVEVRQEQKPMLELTEDDYRRQGGIRLHLNPLHDKVTLLPKAIHEGRYTKADHATSKDYPGLKLYAYKIEVPQEPGEGVLPKLWIWREDLEDRNQAPRFSLVYRSDRLPLYNEDGEEVIRCALSNDQRGAPGEPAPFLNPDTLAHGFDKAKSWGEYWLIDLPSEGPNAKTSGFIRLFIQPDSDDAATEKGASRVLIDDEAIDSLNLDDGKWSAYFYQRGY
;
A
#
# COMPACT_ATOMS: atom_id res chain seq x y z
N MET A 1 14.13 -11.89 38.99
CA MET A 1 13.87 -13.34 39.20
C MET A 1 13.56 -13.73 40.66
N ALA A 2 13.21 -12.79 41.57
CA ALA A 2 12.80 -13.14 42.94
C ALA A 2 11.91 -12.07 43.61
N GLN A 3 10.80 -11.67 42.95
CA GLN A 3 9.79 -10.77 43.57
C GLN A 3 8.39 -10.80 42.93
N TYR A 4 8.13 -11.72 41.99
CA TYR A 4 6.77 -12.09 41.58
C TYR A 4 6.49 -13.49 42.11
N ASN A 5 5.64 -13.62 43.13
CA ASN A 5 4.77 -14.76 43.45
C ASN A 5 4.30 -14.69 44.92
N THR A 6 3.11 -14.14 45.18
CA THR A 6 2.39 -14.33 46.46
C THR A 6 0.93 -14.71 46.24
N ILE A 7 0.24 -14.08 45.29
CA ILE A 7 -1.15 -14.47 44.89
C ILE A 7 -1.16 -15.81 44.12
N SER A 8 -0.13 -16.06 43.31
CA SER A 8 0.08 -17.32 42.57
C SER A 8 0.44 -18.52 43.45
N ALA A 9 0.58 -18.34 44.77
CA ALA A 9 0.67 -19.43 45.74
C ALA A 9 -0.71 -20.01 46.12
N ILE A 10 -1.82 -19.34 45.73
CA ILE A 10 -3.18 -19.86 45.95
C ILE A 10 -3.51 -20.87 44.84
N PRO A 11 -3.90 -22.12 45.17
CA PRO A 11 -4.38 -23.09 44.20
C PRO A 11 -5.61 -22.58 43.45
N PHE A 12 -5.66 -22.85 42.14
CA PHE A 12 -6.77 -22.46 41.27
C PHE A 12 -8.18 -22.82 41.79
N PRO A 13 -8.42 -23.98 42.45
CA PRO A 13 -9.72 -24.29 43.05
C PRO A 13 -10.16 -23.33 44.17
N ASP A 14 -9.22 -22.72 44.90
CA ASP A 14 -9.52 -21.80 45.99
C ASP A 14 -9.73 -20.36 45.46
N LEU A 15 -9.00 -19.96 44.41
CA LEU A 15 -9.30 -18.75 43.63
C LEU A 15 -10.70 -18.78 43.03
N LEU A 16 -11.14 -19.93 42.49
CA LEU A 16 -12.51 -20.11 41.98
C LEU A 16 -13.56 -19.90 43.08
N LYS A 17 -13.36 -20.46 44.28
CA LYS A 17 -14.27 -20.23 45.42
C LYS A 17 -14.36 -18.76 45.78
N VAL A 18 -13.23 -18.04 45.85
CA VAL A 18 -13.24 -16.59 46.12
C VAL A 18 -13.99 -15.82 45.02
N SER A 19 -13.77 -16.15 43.74
CA SER A 19 -14.49 -15.51 42.62
C SER A 19 -16.00 -15.77 42.60
N SER A 20 -16.47 -16.81 43.31
CA SER A 20 -17.89 -17.14 43.44
C SER A 20 -18.59 -16.44 44.62
N LEU A 21 -17.88 -15.64 45.41
CA LEU A 21 -18.45 -14.88 46.53
C LEU A 21 -19.31 -13.70 46.02
N VAL A 22 -20.60 -13.71 46.38
CA VAL A 22 -21.57 -12.66 46.02
C VAL A 22 -21.20 -11.28 46.61
N ASN A 23 -20.38 -11.25 47.66
CA ASN A 23 -19.77 -10.01 48.18
C ASN A 23 -18.38 -10.32 48.80
N PRO A 24 -17.28 -9.95 48.13
CA PRO A 24 -15.91 -10.29 48.53
C PRO A 24 -15.37 -9.39 49.66
N THR A 25 -15.95 -9.50 50.85
CA THR A 25 -15.39 -8.86 52.05
C THR A 25 -14.17 -9.62 52.58
N ARG A 26 -13.25 -8.92 53.26
CA ARG A 26 -12.05 -9.51 53.91
C ARG A 26 -12.39 -10.74 54.76
N ALA A 27 -13.48 -10.66 55.54
CA ALA A 27 -13.92 -11.75 56.41
C ALA A 27 -14.30 -13.01 55.61
N ASN A 28 -15.11 -12.86 54.56
CA ASN A 28 -15.54 -13.97 53.70
C ASN A 28 -14.35 -14.59 52.95
N ILE A 29 -13.39 -13.78 52.50
CA ILE A 29 -12.18 -14.27 51.82
C ILE A 29 -11.25 -15.01 52.80
N THR A 30 -11.10 -14.52 54.03
CA THR A 30 -10.35 -15.22 55.10
C THR A 30 -10.96 -16.58 55.43
N GLU A 31 -12.29 -16.70 55.39
CA GLU A 31 -13.00 -17.97 55.62
C GLU A 31 -12.80 -18.97 54.47
N VAL A 32 -12.77 -18.51 53.21
CA VAL A 32 -12.47 -19.37 52.04
C VAL A 32 -10.98 -19.75 51.98
N LEU A 33 -10.08 -18.87 52.42
CA LEU A 33 -8.63 -19.04 52.42
C LEU A 33 -8.06 -19.33 53.83
N GLN A 34 -8.73 -20.18 54.61
CA GLN A 34 -8.23 -20.60 55.91
C GLN A 34 -6.85 -21.27 55.81
N GLY A 35 -5.85 -20.66 56.45
CA GLY A 35 -4.47 -21.13 56.49
C GLY A 35 -3.49 -20.38 55.57
N TYR A 36 -3.96 -19.43 54.76
CA TYR A 36 -3.09 -18.51 54.01
C TYR A 36 -2.69 -17.30 54.88
N PRO A 37 -1.52 -16.67 54.64
CA PRO A 37 -1.11 -15.48 55.38
C PRO A 37 -2.04 -14.29 55.12
N ASP A 38 -2.31 -13.48 56.15
CA ASP A 38 -3.16 -12.28 56.06
C ASP A 38 -2.73 -11.33 54.92
N GLU A 39 -1.42 -11.19 54.68
CA GLU A 39 -0.87 -10.36 53.59
C GLU A 39 -1.34 -10.82 52.19
N VAL A 40 -1.59 -12.11 52.00
CA VAL A 40 -2.12 -12.68 50.74
C VAL A 40 -3.62 -12.37 50.61
N VAL A 41 -4.36 -12.49 51.71
CA VAL A 41 -5.79 -12.13 51.78
C VAL A 41 -5.97 -10.64 51.51
N ASP A 42 -5.18 -9.78 52.14
CA ASP A 42 -5.28 -8.32 52.01
C ASP A 42 -4.95 -7.84 50.60
N LYS A 43 -3.92 -8.43 49.94
CA LYS A 43 -3.63 -8.17 48.53
C LYS A 43 -4.75 -8.62 47.60
N LEU A 44 -5.42 -9.74 47.90
CA LEU A 44 -6.56 -10.22 47.12
C LEU A 44 -7.79 -9.32 47.30
N VAL A 45 -8.03 -8.84 48.53
CA VAL A 45 -9.09 -7.88 48.87
C VAL A 45 -8.86 -6.54 48.17
N ALA A 46 -7.63 -6.03 48.15
CA ALA A 46 -7.27 -4.80 47.45
C ALA A 46 -7.50 -4.90 45.93
N LEU A 47 -7.08 -6.03 45.34
CA LEU A 47 -7.26 -6.33 43.91
C LEU A 47 -8.74 -6.45 43.51
N LEU A 48 -9.57 -7.08 44.36
CA LEU A 48 -11.01 -7.24 44.12
C LEU A 48 -11.83 -5.95 44.36
N ASN A 49 -11.33 -5.03 45.20
CA ASN A 49 -11.97 -3.74 45.47
C ASN A 49 -11.41 -2.57 44.64
N GLY A 50 -10.47 -2.83 43.72
CA GLY A 50 -10.01 -1.84 42.74
C GLY A 50 -9.04 -0.78 43.28
N HIS A 51 -8.25 -1.10 44.30
CA HIS A 51 -7.15 -0.24 44.76
C HIS A 51 -5.83 -0.99 44.63
N ALA A 52 -5.10 -0.69 43.56
CA ALA A 52 -3.69 -1.01 43.40
C ALA A 52 -2.94 0.33 43.43
N ASP A 53 -2.11 0.53 44.45
CA ASP A 53 -1.44 1.81 44.68
C ASP A 53 -0.45 2.17 43.56
N GLN A 54 -0.38 3.47 43.29
CA GLN A 54 0.75 4.09 42.59
C GLN A 54 1.93 4.27 43.56
N ASP A 55 3.10 4.58 43.00
CA ASP A 55 4.36 4.92 43.66
C ASP A 55 5.08 3.74 44.36
N GLU A 56 6.41 3.69 44.46
CA GLU A 56 7.45 4.73 44.32
C GLU A 56 8.56 4.27 43.31
N SER A 57 9.45 5.12 42.79
CA SER A 57 10.28 6.08 43.55
C SER A 57 11.06 7.05 42.65
N ASP A 58 11.26 8.28 43.15
CA ASP A 58 12.58 8.92 43.20
C ASP A 58 12.65 9.98 44.33
N GLU A 59 13.73 9.91 45.12
CA GLU A 59 14.14 10.83 46.20
C GLU A 59 14.64 12.19 45.59
N LEU A 60 14.72 13.37 46.23
CA LEU A 60 14.90 13.75 47.65
C LEU A 60 14.79 15.30 47.88
N VAL A 61 14.65 15.73 49.15
CA VAL A 61 14.90 17.04 49.85
C VAL A 61 14.06 18.35 49.63
N ASP A 62 13.29 18.67 50.68
CA ASP A 62 13.08 19.95 51.43
C ASP A 62 12.79 21.33 50.76
N VAL A 63 11.68 21.97 51.19
CA VAL A 63 11.62 23.09 52.16
C VAL A 63 10.17 23.27 52.71
N GLU A 64 10.04 23.87 53.90
CA GLU A 64 8.95 23.82 54.89
C GLU A 64 7.79 24.89 54.71
N PRO A 65 6.82 25.13 55.63
CA PRO A 65 5.37 24.99 55.35
C PRO A 65 4.53 26.28 55.59
N VAL A 66 3.18 26.19 55.64
CA VAL A 66 2.29 26.81 56.68
C VAL A 66 0.77 26.52 56.48
N GLU A 67 0.18 25.93 57.53
CA GLU A 67 -1.19 25.92 58.11
C GLU A 67 -2.53 25.83 57.29
N PRO A 68 -3.47 24.94 57.74
CA PRO A 68 -4.93 24.93 57.42
C PRO A 68 -5.70 25.83 58.46
N PRO A 69 -7.01 25.69 58.87
CA PRO A 69 -8.07 24.67 58.59
C PRO A 69 -9.55 25.20 58.50
N VAL A 70 -10.55 24.30 58.70
CA VAL A 70 -11.94 24.52 59.23
C VAL A 70 -13.03 24.91 58.17
N ASP A 71 -14.25 24.35 58.06
CA ASP A 71 -15.03 23.38 58.90
C ASP A 71 -16.20 22.62 58.18
N HIS A 72 -16.77 21.64 58.92
CA HIS A 72 -18.20 21.20 59.01
C HIS A 72 -18.98 20.54 57.83
N GLN A 73 -19.37 19.27 58.07
CA GLN A 73 -20.73 18.73 57.90
C GLN A 73 -21.32 18.48 59.32
N PRO A 74 -22.65 18.30 59.56
CA PRO A 74 -23.72 17.78 58.67
C PRO A 74 -24.88 18.81 58.48
N ASP A 75 -26.20 18.54 58.29
CA ASP A 75 -27.05 17.34 58.47
C ASP A 75 -28.40 17.38 57.69
N HIS A 76 -29.21 16.32 57.86
CA HIS A 76 -30.58 16.05 57.39
C HIS A 76 -31.63 17.21 57.42
N ASP A 77 -32.54 17.23 56.42
CA ASP A 77 -33.99 17.20 56.71
C ASP A 77 -34.86 16.68 55.53
N THR A 78 -36.13 16.39 55.80
CA THR A 78 -37.11 15.64 54.97
C THR A 78 -38.20 16.50 54.32
N GLN A 79 -38.81 16.05 53.20
CA GLN A 79 -40.27 15.85 53.03
C GLN A 79 -40.74 15.46 51.61
N GLU A 80 -41.84 14.70 51.54
CA GLU A 80 -42.56 14.31 50.31
C GLU A 80 -43.46 15.43 49.77
N THR A 81 -43.80 15.40 48.47
CA THR A 81 -45.18 15.67 48.02
C THR A 81 -45.46 15.15 46.60
N VAL A 82 -46.68 14.64 46.38
CA VAL A 82 -47.17 14.03 45.14
C VAL A 82 -48.24 14.92 44.48
N VAL A 83 -48.18 15.17 43.16
CA VAL A 83 -49.35 15.53 42.33
C VAL A 83 -49.22 14.96 40.90
N PHE A 84 -50.33 14.50 40.33
CA PHE A 84 -50.51 14.00 38.95
C PHE A 84 -50.65 15.13 37.90
N ASP A 85 -50.32 14.89 36.62
CA ASP A 85 -51.36 14.73 35.57
C ASP A 85 -50.83 14.23 34.19
N ARG A 86 -51.73 13.71 33.33
CA ARG A 86 -51.48 13.38 31.90
C ARG A 86 -52.03 14.49 30.97
N PRO A 87 -51.71 14.50 29.65
CA PRO A 87 -52.56 13.78 28.68
C PRO A 87 -51.86 13.06 27.49
N ASP A 88 -52.54 12.00 27.05
CA ASP A 88 -52.80 11.44 25.70
C ASP A 88 -52.31 12.20 24.45
N THR A 89 -51.87 11.51 23.39
CA THR A 89 -52.73 10.96 22.29
C THR A 89 -51.93 9.95 21.45
N ILE A 90 -52.33 8.68 21.27
CA ILE A 90 -53.38 8.09 20.39
C ILE A 90 -53.07 8.17 18.88
N ILE A 91 -52.88 6.97 18.29
CA ILE A 91 -52.75 6.66 16.85
C ILE A 91 -54.16 6.40 16.26
N HIS A 92 -54.40 6.75 14.99
CA HIS A 92 -55.58 6.27 14.24
C HIS A 92 -55.26 5.79 12.81
N ASN A 93 -55.97 4.73 12.40
CA ASN A 93 -55.84 3.96 11.15
C ASN A 93 -56.55 4.58 9.93
N ALA A 94 -56.02 4.26 8.73
CA ALA A 94 -56.74 3.84 7.51
C ALA A 94 -55.66 3.24 6.55
N GLN A 95 -55.59 1.99 6.10
CA GLN A 95 -56.52 0.98 5.60
C GLN A 95 -57.11 1.22 4.18
N GLN A 96 -56.81 0.27 3.27
CA GLN A 96 -57.43 -0.02 1.95
C GLN A 96 -57.12 0.95 0.77
N SER A 97 -56.99 0.51 -0.50
CA SER A 97 -56.87 -0.85 -1.10
C SER A 97 -56.47 -0.78 -2.60
N ALA A 98 -55.65 -1.73 -3.08
CA ALA A 98 -55.56 -2.23 -4.48
C ALA A 98 -55.19 -1.20 -5.60
N ALA A 99 -54.76 -1.56 -6.84
CA ALA A 99 -54.65 -2.86 -7.50
C ALA A 99 -53.61 -2.83 -8.67
N VAL A 100 -52.93 -3.98 -8.89
CA VAL A 100 -52.92 -4.74 -10.17
C VAL A 100 -52.11 -4.25 -11.41
N PHE A 101 -51.06 -5.03 -11.76
CA PHE A 101 -50.62 -5.45 -13.12
C PHE A 101 -49.98 -4.39 -14.08
N GLN A 102 -49.09 -4.70 -15.04
CA GLN A 102 -48.24 -5.89 -15.33
C GLN A 102 -47.12 -5.49 -16.35
N SER A 103 -45.98 -6.20 -16.29
CA SER A 103 -45.04 -6.57 -17.39
C SER A 103 -44.90 -5.72 -18.69
N GLU A 104 -43.66 -5.24 -18.94
CA GLU A 104 -42.76 -5.55 -20.12
C GLU A 104 -43.26 -5.47 -21.61
N PRO A 105 -42.38 -5.55 -22.64
CA PRO A 105 -40.93 -5.25 -22.74
C PRO A 105 -40.50 -4.51 -24.06
N ALA A 106 -39.18 -4.37 -24.25
CA ALA A 106 -38.43 -4.41 -25.52
C ALA A 106 -38.43 -3.21 -26.51
N GLY A 107 -37.23 -2.90 -27.03
CA GLY A 107 -37.03 -1.97 -28.16
C GLY A 107 -35.56 -1.62 -28.44
N ALA A 108 -34.85 -2.41 -29.25
CA ALA A 108 -33.46 -2.14 -29.66
C ALA A 108 -33.37 -1.50 -31.05
N TYR A 109 -32.50 -0.50 -31.27
CA TYR A 109 -31.83 -0.11 -32.54
C TYR A 109 -30.72 0.91 -32.18
N ARG A 110 -29.40 0.68 -32.37
CA ARG A 110 -28.55 0.59 -33.58
C ARG A 110 -28.40 1.86 -34.45
N SER A 111 -27.20 2.47 -34.34
CA SER A 111 -26.28 2.95 -35.40
C SER A 111 -26.59 4.15 -36.32
N GLY A 112 -25.56 4.96 -36.59
CA GLY A 112 -25.45 6.01 -37.64
C GLY A 112 -25.10 7.37 -37.03
N THR A 113 -23.86 7.90 -37.01
CA THR A 113 -22.77 8.00 -38.01
C THR A 113 -23.05 8.98 -39.17
N LYS A 114 -22.57 10.22 -39.04
CA LYS A 114 -22.01 11.15 -40.07
C LYS A 114 -21.67 12.50 -39.37
N GLN A 115 -20.42 12.98 -39.41
CA GLN A 115 -19.84 13.87 -40.44
C GLN A 115 -20.70 15.13 -40.69
N SER A 116 -20.32 16.32 -40.21
CA SER A 116 -19.15 17.17 -40.58
C SER A 116 -19.36 17.97 -41.87
N LEU A 117 -19.43 19.30 -41.74
CA LEU A 117 -19.04 20.38 -42.68
C LEU A 117 -19.25 21.71 -41.87
N PHE A 118 -18.27 22.57 -41.57
CA PHE A 118 -17.39 23.45 -42.39
C PHE A 118 -17.95 24.88 -42.64
N GLN A 119 -17.06 25.87 -42.45
CA GLN A 119 -17.12 27.29 -42.90
C GLN A 119 -18.14 28.23 -42.23
N ASP A 120 -17.92 29.55 -42.15
CA ASP A 120 -16.70 30.39 -42.08
C ASP A 120 -17.10 31.79 -41.56
N PHE A 121 -16.09 32.63 -41.27
CA PHE A 121 -16.13 34.08 -40.95
C PHE A 121 -17.30 34.91 -41.53
N GLU A 122 -17.82 35.86 -40.72
CA GLU A 122 -17.63 37.30 -40.98
C GLU A 122 -17.92 38.21 -39.76
N GLU A 123 -17.59 39.49 -39.89
CA GLU A 123 -17.33 40.49 -38.83
C GLU A 123 -18.34 41.66 -38.89
N THR A 124 -18.56 42.38 -37.77
CA THR A 124 -18.67 43.87 -37.62
C THR A 124 -19.68 44.41 -36.57
N SER A 125 -19.16 45.37 -35.76
CA SER A 125 -19.79 46.60 -35.20
C SER A 125 -21.06 46.55 -34.32
N ASP A 126 -21.02 47.12 -33.10
CA ASP A 126 -21.15 48.59 -32.89
C ASP A 126 -20.94 49.11 -31.43
N HIS A 127 -20.54 50.39 -31.36
CA HIS A 127 -20.55 51.41 -30.28
C HIS A 127 -21.25 51.13 -28.91
N ASP A 128 -20.80 51.67 -27.76
CA ASP A 128 -20.61 53.12 -27.51
C ASP A 128 -19.84 53.43 -26.18
N ALA A 129 -19.41 54.68 -25.99
CA ALA A 129 -18.77 55.17 -24.75
C ALA A 129 -19.13 56.65 -24.43
N PRO A 130 -19.07 57.08 -23.16
CA PRO A 130 -18.36 58.34 -22.88
C PRO A 130 -17.57 58.36 -21.55
N ALA A 131 -16.62 59.31 -21.47
CA ALA A 131 -15.71 59.57 -20.34
C ALA A 131 -15.92 61.01 -19.76
N PRO A 132 -14.90 61.75 -19.28
CA PRO A 132 -14.18 61.69 -17.99
C PRO A 132 -14.27 63.03 -17.18
N GLN A 133 -13.59 63.15 -16.01
CA GLN A 133 -12.99 64.39 -15.43
C GLN A 133 -12.19 64.05 -14.14
N GLU A 134 -10.87 64.33 -14.04
CA GLU A 134 -10.14 65.57 -13.62
C GLU A 134 -9.83 65.69 -12.10
N ALA A 135 -8.53 65.68 -11.73
CA ALA A 135 -7.84 66.64 -10.83
C ALA A 135 -6.40 66.20 -10.43
N GLU A 136 -5.53 67.17 -10.10
CA GLU A 136 -4.05 67.05 -9.96
C GLU A 136 -3.53 67.08 -8.49
N PRO A 137 -2.19 66.95 -8.23
CA PRO A 137 -1.61 66.56 -6.93
C PRO A 137 -1.01 67.72 -6.08
N ALA A 138 -0.61 67.44 -4.83
CA ALA A 138 0.49 68.15 -4.13
C ALA A 138 1.01 67.48 -2.83
N ASP A 139 2.33 67.63 -2.63
CA ASP A 139 3.11 67.84 -1.39
C ASP A 139 3.49 66.73 -0.36
N VAL A 140 4.75 66.87 0.06
CA VAL A 140 5.57 66.09 1.02
C VAL A 140 5.62 66.84 2.37
N PRO A 141 6.07 66.22 3.49
CA PRO A 141 7.43 66.57 3.95
C PRO A 141 8.23 65.43 4.63
N MET A 142 9.53 65.72 4.84
CA MET A 142 10.60 64.82 5.30
C MET A 142 10.75 64.71 6.84
N ASN A 143 11.13 63.52 7.32
CA ASN A 143 12.00 63.24 8.50
C ASN A 143 11.55 63.73 9.92
N PRO A 144 12.21 63.33 11.06
CA PRO A 144 13.47 62.57 11.20
C PRO A 144 13.46 61.38 12.22
N ILE A 145 14.64 60.73 12.30
CA ILE A 145 15.11 59.77 13.32
C ILE A 145 15.24 60.41 14.73
N PRO A 146 15.11 59.64 15.82
CA PRO A 146 15.88 59.86 17.05
C PRO A 146 16.96 58.76 17.28
N SER A 147 18.13 59.18 17.74
CA SER A 147 19.31 58.32 18.01
C SER A 147 19.43 58.01 19.52
N ASP A 148 20.65 57.57 19.94
CA ASP A 148 21.23 57.58 21.31
C ASP A 148 21.01 56.33 22.20
N THR A 149 22.02 55.72 22.87
CA THR A 149 23.49 56.00 22.97
C THR A 149 24.29 54.73 23.42
N THR A 150 25.64 54.79 23.39
CA THR A 150 26.68 53.98 24.12
C THR A 150 27.12 52.62 23.51
N LEU A 151 28.41 52.21 23.51
CA LEU A 151 29.69 52.91 23.73
C LEU A 151 30.91 52.18 23.08
N ASP A 152 31.86 52.96 22.57
CA ASP A 152 33.33 52.77 22.43
C ASP A 152 34.03 51.58 21.72
N GLN A 153 35.23 51.92 21.23
CA GLN A 153 36.13 51.15 20.38
C GLN A 153 37.48 50.84 21.08
N ASP A 154 38.26 49.95 20.43
CA ASP A 154 39.73 49.94 20.36
C ASP A 154 40.60 49.75 21.63
N VAL A 155 41.36 48.65 21.64
CA VAL A 155 42.81 48.67 21.94
C VAL A 155 43.56 47.69 21.05
N SER A 156 44.49 48.19 20.24
CA SER A 156 45.45 47.39 19.48
C SER A 156 46.76 47.12 20.25
N ARG A 157 47.27 45.89 20.09
CA ARG A 157 48.68 45.43 20.08
C ARG A 157 49.74 46.24 20.87
N LYS A 158 50.49 45.54 21.74
CA LYS A 158 51.97 45.67 21.74
C LYS A 158 52.72 44.39 22.11
N THR A 159 53.88 44.22 21.47
CA THR A 159 54.78 43.06 21.47
C THR A 159 55.85 43.11 22.54
N THR A 160 56.37 41.94 22.92
CA THR A 160 57.77 41.81 23.41
C THR A 160 58.43 40.54 22.86
N SER A 161 59.65 40.72 22.35
CA SER A 161 60.66 39.72 21.97
C SER A 161 61.93 40.13 22.76
N THR A 162 62.88 39.30 23.20
CA THR A 162 63.67 38.26 22.51
C THR A 162 64.56 37.59 23.58
N ASP A 163 64.81 36.27 23.53
CA ASP A 163 66.20 35.72 23.47
C ASP A 163 66.24 34.21 23.15
N ALA A 164 67.39 33.74 22.66
CA ALA A 164 67.70 32.35 22.24
C ALA A 164 68.96 31.83 23.01
N PRO A 165 69.69 30.73 22.67
CA PRO A 165 69.50 29.72 21.60
C PRO A 165 69.86 28.23 21.95
N HIS A 166 69.69 27.35 20.94
CA HIS A 166 70.44 26.10 20.64
C HIS A 166 70.33 24.82 21.51
N GLY A 167 70.14 23.67 20.82
CA GLY A 167 70.53 22.33 21.32
C GLY A 167 69.72 21.14 20.78
N ASP A 168 70.23 20.44 19.75
CA ASP A 168 69.89 19.03 19.41
C ASP A 168 70.24 18.08 20.60
N PRO A 169 69.71 16.83 20.75
CA PRO A 169 69.48 15.85 19.66
C PRO A 169 68.34 14.80 19.80
N GLU A 170 68.22 13.93 18.79
CA GLU A 170 67.65 12.55 18.80
C GLU A 170 68.43 11.59 19.75
N PRO A 171 68.04 10.30 20.02
CA PRO A 171 66.89 9.50 19.52
C PRO A 171 66.15 8.61 20.58
N ALA A 172 65.31 7.68 20.08
CA ALA A 172 64.65 6.51 20.72
C ALA A 172 63.38 6.77 21.59
N GLY A 173 62.35 5.90 21.62
CA GLY A 173 62.06 4.71 20.81
C GLY A 173 61.26 3.62 21.57
N ASP A 174 60.06 3.23 21.09
CA ASP A 174 59.44 1.88 21.22
C ASP A 174 58.13 1.85 20.38
N THR A 175 57.98 1.07 19.31
CA THR A 175 57.62 -0.36 19.18
C THR A 175 56.38 -0.85 19.94
N ASN A 176 55.34 -1.27 19.20
CA ASN A 176 54.69 -2.59 19.37
C ASN A 176 53.61 -2.88 18.30
N GLN A 177 53.85 -3.89 17.46
CA GLN A 177 52.84 -4.55 16.62
C GLN A 177 53.25 -6.04 16.47
N PRO A 178 52.40 -7.02 16.84
CA PRO A 178 52.69 -8.45 16.70
C PRO A 178 52.08 -9.07 15.40
N PRO A 179 52.54 -10.27 14.96
CA PRO A 179 52.84 -10.46 13.53
C PRO A 179 52.13 -11.63 12.82
N VAL A 180 52.29 -11.67 11.49
CA VAL A 180 51.89 -12.77 10.59
C VAL A 180 52.86 -13.96 10.70
N THR A 181 52.35 -15.21 10.67
CA THR A 181 53.14 -16.45 10.60
C THR A 181 52.55 -17.41 9.55
N GLN A 182 53.38 -18.23 8.87
CA GLN A 182 52.98 -19.12 7.76
C GLN A 182 53.05 -20.64 8.10
N ALA A 183 52.16 -21.41 7.45
CA ALA A 183 52.28 -22.84 7.03
C ALA A 183 52.33 -23.94 8.14
N PRO A 184 52.09 -25.25 7.85
CA PRO A 184 51.93 -25.94 6.54
C PRO A 184 50.78 -27.01 6.41
N ASP A 185 50.69 -27.63 5.21
CA ASP A 185 50.21 -28.98 4.78
C ASP A 185 49.47 -29.94 5.77
N THR A 186 48.53 -30.82 5.39
CA THR A 186 48.33 -31.67 4.17
C THR A 186 46.84 -32.11 4.07
N GLN A 187 46.26 -32.61 2.97
CA GLN A 187 46.49 -33.96 2.39
C GLN A 187 45.84 -34.10 0.97
N GLN A 188 46.36 -35.01 0.13
CA GLN A 188 46.04 -35.15 -1.31
C GLN A 188 45.29 -36.46 -1.63
N THR A 189 44.49 -36.49 -2.72
CA THR A 189 44.54 -37.55 -3.77
C THR A 189 43.70 -37.14 -5.03
N PRO A 190 43.98 -37.65 -6.27
CA PRO A 190 43.70 -36.96 -7.54
C PRO A 190 43.02 -37.85 -8.63
N PRO A 191 43.09 -37.59 -9.96
CA PRO A 191 42.86 -36.37 -10.78
C PRO A 191 41.88 -36.57 -11.98
N ALA A 192 41.37 -35.49 -12.58
CA ALA A 192 40.89 -35.51 -13.99
C ALA A 192 40.85 -34.12 -14.69
N ALA A 193 41.46 -34.06 -15.89
CA ALA A 193 41.19 -33.18 -17.04
C ALA A 193 40.96 -31.64 -16.88
N THR A 194 41.99 -30.88 -17.26
CA THR A 194 41.90 -29.44 -17.58
C THR A 194 41.28 -29.18 -18.97
N PRO A 195 40.31 -28.26 -19.13
CA PRO A 195 39.93 -27.72 -20.44
C PRO A 195 40.93 -26.66 -20.92
N ALA A 196 41.38 -26.76 -22.18
CA ALA A 196 42.30 -25.79 -22.78
C ALA A 196 41.60 -24.50 -23.23
N PRO A 197 42.30 -23.34 -23.27
CA PRO A 197 41.74 -22.09 -23.81
C PRO A 197 41.48 -22.19 -25.33
N PRO A 198 40.44 -21.52 -25.86
CA PRO A 198 40.13 -21.54 -27.30
C PRO A 198 41.21 -20.82 -28.12
N ALA A 199 41.44 -21.35 -29.33
CA ALA A 199 42.60 -21.02 -30.15
C ALA A 199 42.51 -19.65 -30.86
N THR A 200 43.70 -19.07 -31.09
CA THR A 200 43.95 -17.90 -31.92
C THR A 200 43.37 -18.06 -33.34
N PRO A 201 42.72 -17.03 -33.93
CA PRO A 201 42.31 -17.06 -35.33
C PRO A 201 43.53 -17.15 -36.27
N PRO A 202 43.48 -17.94 -37.36
CA PRO A 202 44.61 -18.14 -38.25
C PRO A 202 44.85 -16.92 -39.17
N ALA A 203 46.12 -16.61 -39.41
CA ALA A 203 46.53 -15.64 -40.42
C ALA A 203 46.13 -16.11 -41.84
N PRO A 204 45.58 -15.25 -42.71
CA PRO A 204 45.28 -15.60 -44.10
C PRO A 204 46.55 -15.79 -44.94
N PRO A 205 46.56 -16.71 -45.92
CA PRO A 205 47.74 -17.00 -46.74
C PRO A 205 47.92 -15.99 -47.88
N ALA A 206 49.17 -15.84 -48.32
CA ALA A 206 49.49 -15.22 -49.61
C ALA A 206 49.06 -16.13 -50.77
N ALA A 207 48.32 -15.59 -51.74
CA ALA A 207 48.11 -16.23 -53.05
C ALA A 207 47.95 -15.17 -54.15
N THR A 208 48.79 -15.28 -55.19
CA THR A 208 48.76 -14.46 -56.39
C THR A 208 47.84 -15.08 -57.46
N THR A 209 47.32 -14.24 -58.36
CA THR A 209 46.69 -14.55 -59.66
C THR A 209 45.29 -15.21 -59.72
N ALA A 210 44.31 -14.34 -60.04
CA ALA A 210 43.36 -14.47 -61.15
C ALA A 210 42.42 -15.68 -61.25
N SER A 211 41.11 -15.43 -61.07
CA SER A 211 40.21 -15.27 -62.24
C SER A 211 38.83 -14.72 -61.86
N THR A 212 38.28 -13.93 -62.76
CA THR A 212 37.07 -13.11 -62.69
C THR A 212 35.77 -13.83 -62.29
N SER A 213 35.03 -13.26 -61.34
CA SER A 213 33.55 -13.29 -61.35
C SER A 213 33.00 -11.92 -60.96
N THR A 214 32.24 -11.30 -61.84
CA THR A 214 31.68 -9.95 -61.69
C THR A 214 30.64 -9.86 -60.58
N SER A 215 30.93 -9.09 -59.53
CA SER A 215 29.91 -8.41 -58.71
C SER A 215 30.11 -6.90 -58.83
N ARG A 216 29.21 -6.22 -59.57
CA ARG A 216 29.17 -4.75 -59.63
C ARG A 216 28.71 -4.19 -58.27
N GLY A 217 29.66 -3.93 -57.38
CA GLY A 217 29.49 -3.06 -56.22
C GLY A 217 30.51 -1.94 -56.32
N GLY A 218 30.29 -1.00 -57.25
CA GLY A 218 31.20 0.13 -57.38
C GLY A 218 31.14 0.98 -56.12
N PHE A 219 32.30 1.33 -55.55
CA PHE A 219 32.38 2.48 -54.66
C PHE A 219 31.69 3.64 -55.36
N SER A 220 30.68 4.23 -54.73
CA SER A 220 29.96 5.32 -55.37
C SER A 220 30.95 6.45 -55.65
N LEU A 221 30.77 7.16 -56.77
CA LEU A 221 31.58 8.34 -57.06
C LEU A 221 31.57 9.32 -55.89
N ALA A 222 30.43 9.41 -55.18
CA ALA A 222 30.26 10.16 -53.95
C ALA A 222 31.17 9.66 -52.80
N ALA A 223 31.34 8.35 -52.60
CA ALA A 223 32.22 7.80 -51.56
C ALA A 223 33.71 8.08 -51.86
N MET A 224 34.13 7.96 -53.13
CA MET A 224 35.51 8.30 -53.53
C MET A 224 35.77 9.80 -53.45
N LEU A 225 34.83 10.63 -53.90
CA LEU A 225 34.95 12.09 -53.83
C LEU A 225 34.91 12.59 -52.39
N LYS A 226 34.08 11.97 -51.54
CA LYS A 226 34.06 12.24 -50.09
C LYS A 226 35.40 11.85 -49.45
N ALA A 227 35.90 10.63 -49.67
CA ALA A 227 37.20 10.22 -49.11
C ALA A 227 38.36 11.12 -49.60
N ALA A 228 38.32 11.61 -50.84
CA ALA A 228 39.29 12.56 -51.36
C ALA A 228 39.18 13.95 -50.69
N LYS A 229 37.95 14.47 -50.48
CA LYS A 229 37.75 15.76 -49.79
C LYS A 229 38.03 15.66 -48.29
N ASP A 230 37.68 14.54 -47.65
CA ASP A 230 38.00 14.26 -46.24
C ASP A 230 39.53 14.20 -46.04
N ALA A 231 40.27 13.55 -46.95
CA ALA A 231 41.74 13.50 -46.92
C ALA A 231 42.40 14.87 -47.18
N GLU A 232 41.79 15.71 -48.02
CA GLU A 232 42.27 17.07 -48.26
C GLU A 232 41.99 17.99 -47.05
N ILE A 233 40.81 17.88 -46.42
CA ILE A 233 40.49 18.58 -45.18
C ILE A 233 41.44 18.17 -44.05
N GLU A 234 41.79 16.88 -43.95
CA GLU A 234 42.74 16.39 -42.95
C GLU A 234 44.16 16.90 -43.20
N ARG A 235 44.58 17.05 -44.47
CA ARG A 235 45.81 17.75 -44.83
C ARG A 235 45.74 19.22 -44.42
N GLN A 236 44.66 19.93 -44.75
CA GLN A 236 44.49 21.36 -44.44
C GLN A 236 44.56 21.64 -42.92
N ARG A 237 44.02 20.73 -42.09
CA ARG A 237 44.00 20.81 -40.62
C ARG A 237 45.31 20.43 -39.93
N ARG A 238 46.26 19.83 -40.66
CA ARG A 238 47.52 19.38 -40.07
C ARG A 238 48.42 20.58 -39.77
N VAL A 239 48.65 20.82 -38.49
CA VAL A 239 49.66 21.77 -38.01
C VAL A 239 51.03 21.08 -38.06
N ASP A 240 51.93 21.57 -38.92
CA ASP A 240 53.34 21.13 -38.96
C ASP A 240 54.25 22.28 -38.48
N PRO A 241 54.93 22.16 -37.32
CA PRO A 241 55.80 23.21 -36.81
C PRO A 241 56.99 23.58 -37.72
N ASN A 242 57.31 22.77 -38.74
CA ASN A 242 58.35 23.08 -39.71
C ASN A 242 57.90 24.11 -40.77
N ASP A 243 56.60 24.38 -40.88
CA ASP A 243 56.06 25.40 -41.80
C ASP A 243 56.05 26.81 -41.18
N PHE A 244 56.35 26.92 -39.88
CA PHE A 244 56.39 28.19 -39.15
C PHE A 244 57.69 28.96 -39.44
N GLU A 245 57.57 30.27 -39.65
CA GLU A 245 58.66 31.17 -40.02
C GLU A 245 58.85 32.24 -38.93
N ASP A 246 60.09 32.41 -38.46
CA ASP A 246 60.48 33.41 -37.45
C ASP A 246 60.65 34.79 -38.11
N ILE A 247 59.54 35.38 -38.55
CA ILE A 247 59.47 36.67 -39.27
C ILE A 247 58.43 37.57 -38.60
N ASP A 248 58.88 38.49 -37.76
CA ASP A 248 58.04 39.52 -37.14
C ASP A 248 57.31 40.38 -38.19
N ARG A 249 56.04 40.72 -37.96
CA ARG A 249 55.22 41.50 -38.90
C ARG A 249 55.83 42.84 -39.33
N SER A 250 56.70 43.46 -38.52
CA SER A 250 57.36 44.73 -38.84
C SER A 250 58.36 44.66 -40.00
N TYR A 251 58.66 43.46 -40.52
CA TYR A 251 59.45 43.29 -41.75
C TYR A 251 58.62 43.45 -43.04
N PHE A 252 57.29 43.37 -42.98
CA PHE A 252 56.41 43.61 -44.13
C PHE A 252 56.17 45.10 -44.36
N ALA A 253 55.56 45.46 -45.50
CA ALA A 253 55.21 46.83 -45.81
C ALA A 253 53.87 47.22 -45.16
N ASP A 254 53.77 48.45 -44.64
CA ASP A 254 52.54 49.06 -44.11
C ASP A 254 51.34 48.82 -45.05
N TYR A 255 50.17 48.55 -44.48
CA TYR A 255 49.00 48.12 -45.25
C TYR A 255 48.32 49.25 -46.05
N ASP A 256 48.07 49.00 -47.34
CA ASP A 256 47.38 49.93 -48.24
C ASP A 256 45.86 49.69 -48.25
N TRP A 257 45.14 50.60 -47.60
CA TRP A 257 43.68 50.58 -47.44
C TRP A 257 42.87 50.82 -48.73
N SER A 258 43.51 51.06 -49.88
CA SER A 258 42.82 51.48 -51.11
C SER A 258 42.24 50.36 -51.98
N THR A 259 42.50 49.09 -51.66
CA THR A 259 42.03 47.91 -52.43
C THR A 259 41.43 46.82 -51.54
N GLN A 260 40.13 46.53 -51.71
CA GLN A 260 39.51 45.34 -51.13
C GLN A 260 38.31 44.85 -51.97
N GLU A 261 38.39 43.60 -52.44
CA GLU A 261 37.23 42.72 -52.59
C GLU A 261 37.31 41.72 -51.44
N VAL A 262 36.22 41.54 -50.68
CA VAL A 262 36.27 40.85 -49.39
C VAL A 262 35.42 39.58 -49.41
N THR A 263 36.08 38.43 -49.50
CA THR A 263 35.54 37.13 -49.05
C THR A 263 35.94 36.90 -47.60
N ARG A 264 34.99 36.50 -46.74
CA ARG A 264 35.20 36.39 -45.29
C ARG A 264 35.28 34.95 -44.77
N ASP A 265 34.57 34.03 -45.41
CA ASP A 265 34.15 32.76 -44.79
C ASP A 265 35.16 31.60 -44.90
N THR A 266 36.41 31.86 -45.27
CA THR A 266 37.46 30.84 -45.51
C THR A 266 38.17 30.38 -44.23
N VAL A 267 38.03 31.09 -43.12
CA VAL A 267 38.67 30.77 -41.84
C VAL A 267 37.74 29.90 -40.99
N HIS A 268 38.27 28.79 -40.52
CA HIS A 268 37.55 27.79 -39.74
C HIS A 268 38.20 27.60 -38.38
N ILE A 269 37.36 27.49 -37.35
CA ILE A 269 37.76 27.44 -35.95
C ILE A 269 37.17 26.16 -35.34
N ILE A 270 38.01 25.30 -34.78
CA ILE A 270 37.62 24.09 -34.05
C ILE A 270 38.22 24.16 -32.65
N PRO A 271 37.40 24.29 -31.59
CA PRO A 271 37.89 24.18 -30.23
C PRO A 271 38.21 22.73 -29.86
N GLU A 272 39.32 22.55 -29.15
CA GLU A 272 39.87 21.27 -28.71
C GLU A 272 40.14 21.34 -27.19
N ASN A 273 39.71 20.31 -26.44
CA ASN A 273 39.95 20.19 -24.99
C ASN A 273 39.42 21.39 -24.15
N LEU A 274 38.28 21.98 -24.50
CA LEU A 274 37.68 23.08 -23.73
C LEU A 274 37.30 22.72 -22.28
N TYR A 275 37.10 21.43 -22.00
CA TYR A 275 36.70 20.90 -20.70
C TYR A 275 37.62 19.74 -20.35
N ASN A 276 38.14 19.74 -19.12
CA ASN A 276 38.89 18.60 -18.60
C ASN A 276 37.94 17.43 -18.38
N THR A 277 38.00 16.42 -19.23
CA THR A 277 37.42 15.10 -18.96
C THR A 277 38.36 14.30 -18.06
N ASP A 278 37.82 13.60 -17.07
CA ASP A 278 38.57 12.87 -16.02
C ASP A 278 39.63 11.86 -16.53
N ASP A 279 39.54 11.42 -17.79
CA ASP A 279 40.40 10.42 -18.42
C ASP A 279 41.67 10.98 -19.12
N GLY A 280 41.97 12.29 -19.07
CA GLY A 280 43.06 12.90 -19.85
C GLY A 280 43.85 14.00 -19.15
N ALA A 281 45.15 13.77 -18.91
CA ALA A 281 46.04 14.66 -18.17
C ALA A 281 46.18 16.09 -18.74
N ASP A 282 46.01 17.10 -17.87
CA ASP A 282 46.64 18.45 -17.83
C ASP A 282 47.00 19.12 -19.17
N THR A 283 46.17 18.92 -20.20
CA THR A 283 46.38 19.50 -21.52
C THR A 283 45.55 20.78 -21.58
N PRO A 284 46.16 21.96 -21.72
CA PRO A 284 45.42 23.21 -21.66
C PRO A 284 44.40 23.30 -22.82
N PRO A 285 43.29 24.04 -22.66
CA PRO A 285 42.30 24.21 -23.71
C PRO A 285 42.95 24.89 -24.93
N THR A 286 42.70 24.33 -26.12
CA THR A 286 43.33 24.79 -27.37
C THR A 286 42.31 25.06 -28.46
N MET A 287 42.71 25.85 -29.44
CA MET A 287 41.92 26.20 -30.61
C MET A 287 42.70 25.80 -31.86
N LEU A 288 42.13 24.94 -32.71
CA LEU A 288 42.63 24.69 -34.05
C LEU A 288 42.00 25.69 -35.01
N ILE A 289 42.82 26.58 -35.57
CA ILE A 289 42.43 27.51 -36.63
C ILE A 289 43.03 26.99 -37.94
N TYR A 290 42.20 26.88 -38.99
CA TYR A 290 42.66 26.51 -40.33
C TYR A 290 41.90 27.30 -41.39
N TRP A 291 42.47 27.41 -42.58
CA TRP A 291 41.87 28.18 -43.68
C TRP A 291 42.07 27.51 -45.03
N ASP A 292 41.20 27.84 -45.99
CA ASP A 292 41.41 27.41 -47.37
C ASP A 292 42.67 28.10 -47.96
N PRO A 293 43.56 27.35 -48.64
CA PRO A 293 44.74 27.93 -49.28
C PRO A 293 44.35 28.85 -50.44
N VAL A 294 45.23 29.80 -50.76
CA VAL A 294 45.03 30.71 -51.88
C VAL A 294 45.57 30.03 -53.13
N ASP A 295 44.73 29.92 -54.16
CA ASP A 295 45.11 29.38 -55.47
C ASP A 295 46.18 30.26 -56.14
N VAL A 296 47.46 29.84 -56.05
CA VAL A 296 48.58 30.46 -56.75
C VAL A 296 49.27 29.47 -57.69
N PRO A 297 49.96 29.94 -58.75
CA PRO A 297 50.84 29.12 -59.55
C PRO A 297 52.01 28.51 -58.75
N ASP A 298 52.46 27.31 -59.16
CA ASP A 298 53.57 26.56 -58.54
C ASP A 298 54.92 27.32 -58.48
N ASP A 299 55.07 28.44 -59.20
CA ASP A 299 56.29 29.28 -59.20
C ASP A 299 56.25 30.42 -58.17
N GLN A 300 55.28 30.39 -57.24
CA GLN A 300 55.07 31.40 -56.21
C GLN A 300 55.14 30.81 -54.79
N ILE A 301 55.72 31.58 -53.87
CA ILE A 301 55.70 31.34 -52.44
C ILE A 301 54.51 32.11 -51.86
N VAL A 302 53.67 31.40 -51.09
CA VAL A 302 52.66 32.01 -50.22
C VAL A 302 53.16 31.93 -48.78
N LEU A 303 52.98 33.02 -48.05
CA LEU A 303 53.25 33.12 -46.62
C LEU A 303 52.03 33.70 -45.93
N TYR A 304 51.45 32.95 -45.00
CA TYR A 304 50.29 33.34 -44.23
C TYR A 304 50.70 34.02 -42.92
N LEU A 305 50.07 35.15 -42.62
CA LEU A 305 50.11 35.83 -41.33
C LEU A 305 48.74 35.64 -40.67
N LEU A 306 48.72 34.95 -39.53
CA LEU A 306 47.55 34.83 -38.67
C LEU A 306 47.68 35.83 -37.52
N VAL A 307 46.68 36.69 -37.38
CA VAL A 307 46.53 37.60 -36.23
C VAL A 307 45.25 37.26 -35.46
N GLY A 308 45.28 37.47 -34.14
CA GLY A 308 44.14 37.22 -33.25
C GLY A 308 43.99 38.27 -32.15
N ASP A 309 42.75 38.51 -31.72
CA ASP A 309 42.44 39.44 -30.63
C ASP A 309 41.21 38.99 -29.81
N ASP A 310 41.06 39.53 -28.60
CA ASP A 310 39.97 39.23 -27.64
C ASP A 310 38.69 40.05 -27.92
N PHE A 311 38.65 40.80 -29.01
CA PHE A 311 37.53 41.66 -29.42
C PHE A 311 37.52 41.87 -30.95
N GLU A 312 36.39 42.35 -31.49
CA GLU A 312 36.28 42.64 -32.92
C GLU A 312 37.24 43.76 -33.34
N GLN A 313 38.06 43.48 -34.36
CA GLN A 313 38.98 44.42 -34.99
C GLN A 313 38.54 44.78 -36.42
N GLU A 314 38.98 45.91 -36.95
CA GLU A 314 38.83 46.20 -38.39
C GLU A 314 39.84 45.37 -39.21
N PRO A 315 39.53 44.94 -40.46
CA PRO A 315 40.43 44.11 -41.26
C PRO A 315 41.73 44.84 -41.65
N SER A 316 42.79 44.61 -40.87
CA SER A 316 44.17 44.98 -41.19
C SER A 316 45.15 43.92 -40.64
N PRO A 317 46.28 43.63 -41.33
CA PRO A 317 47.34 42.77 -40.79
C PRO A 317 48.06 43.38 -39.57
N GLU A 318 47.90 44.68 -39.33
CA GLU A 318 48.47 45.39 -38.18
C GLU A 318 47.57 45.32 -36.94
N ASN A 319 46.28 45.03 -37.11
CA ASN A 319 45.29 44.97 -36.03
C ASN A 319 45.31 43.62 -35.31
N GLY A 320 45.36 43.65 -33.97
CA GLY A 320 45.46 42.46 -33.12
C GLY A 320 46.89 42.00 -32.85
N HIS A 321 47.01 40.82 -32.24
CA HIS A 321 48.28 40.18 -31.91
C HIS A 321 48.70 39.20 -33.00
N GLU A 322 49.99 39.23 -33.38
CA GLU A 322 50.58 38.21 -34.25
C GLU A 322 50.61 36.86 -33.52
N LEU A 323 50.01 35.83 -34.13
CA LEU A 323 49.99 34.47 -33.58
C LEU A 323 51.02 33.57 -34.25
N VAL A 324 51.07 33.61 -35.60
CA VAL A 324 52.06 32.87 -36.39
C VAL A 324 52.22 33.47 -37.78
N VAL A 325 53.43 33.37 -38.31
CA VAL A 325 53.73 33.49 -39.74
C VAL A 325 54.11 32.09 -40.25
N THR A 326 53.42 31.58 -41.27
CA THR A 326 53.49 30.16 -41.66
C THR A 326 53.26 29.93 -43.16
N ARG A 327 53.86 28.88 -43.72
CA ARG A 327 53.55 28.38 -45.07
C ARG A 327 52.39 27.37 -45.09
N GLY A 328 52.07 26.79 -43.93
CA GLY A 328 50.97 25.86 -43.75
C GLY A 328 49.61 26.57 -43.64
N THR A 329 48.53 25.77 -43.65
CA THR A 329 47.14 26.27 -43.65
C THR A 329 46.43 26.13 -42.30
N ALA A 330 47.16 25.80 -41.23
CA ALA A 330 46.61 25.61 -39.89
C ALA A 330 47.58 26.03 -38.78
N PHE A 331 47.00 26.44 -37.66
CA PHE A 331 47.68 26.80 -36.42
C PHE A 331 46.89 26.31 -35.20
N ARG A 332 47.58 26.03 -34.09
CA ARG A 332 46.95 25.68 -32.81
C ARG A 332 47.33 26.69 -31.74
N GLU A 333 46.35 27.44 -31.27
CA GLU A 333 46.48 28.41 -30.17
C GLU A 333 46.12 27.76 -28.82
N THR A 334 46.79 28.17 -27.74
CA THR A 334 46.33 27.91 -26.36
C THR A 334 45.39 29.02 -25.92
N ILE A 335 44.21 28.66 -25.43
CA ILE A 335 43.13 29.61 -25.15
C ILE A 335 43.44 30.45 -23.91
N ASN A 336 43.27 31.77 -24.03
CA ASN A 336 43.26 32.69 -22.88
C ASN A 336 41.97 32.50 -22.07
N GLU A 337 42.07 32.12 -20.79
CA GLU A 337 40.91 31.84 -19.94
C GLU A 337 39.99 33.05 -19.75
N ASP A 338 40.54 34.27 -19.74
CA ASP A 338 39.79 35.53 -19.56
C ASP A 338 39.02 36.00 -20.81
N ALA A 339 39.32 35.43 -21.98
CA ALA A 339 38.71 35.81 -23.26
C ALA A 339 37.31 35.20 -23.42
N GLY A 340 36.29 36.04 -23.60
CA GLY A 340 34.93 35.61 -23.93
C GLY A 340 34.66 35.54 -25.44
N MET A 341 35.49 36.20 -26.22
CA MET A 341 35.50 36.23 -27.69
C MET A 341 36.95 36.09 -28.16
N ARG A 342 37.18 35.36 -29.25
CA ARG A 342 38.43 35.44 -30.03
C ARG A 342 38.07 35.72 -31.49
N HIS A 343 38.68 36.74 -32.09
CA HIS A 343 38.57 37.09 -33.51
C HIS A 343 39.92 36.78 -34.18
N TYR A 344 39.88 36.05 -35.29
CA TYR A 344 41.06 35.67 -36.08
C TYR A 344 40.95 36.24 -37.49
N MET A 345 42.06 36.75 -38.02
CA MET A 345 42.18 37.22 -39.40
C MET A 345 43.41 36.60 -40.06
N VAL A 346 43.27 36.14 -41.30
CA VAL A 346 44.34 35.52 -42.08
C VAL A 346 44.69 36.37 -43.30
N TRP A 347 45.97 36.62 -43.49
CA TRP A 347 46.53 37.43 -44.57
C TRP A 347 47.58 36.63 -45.35
N ALA A 348 47.59 36.72 -46.68
CA ALA A 348 48.54 36.00 -47.53
C ALA A 348 49.47 36.97 -48.27
N TYR A 349 50.78 36.84 -48.02
CA TYR A 349 51.83 37.49 -48.80
C TYR A 349 52.27 36.55 -49.92
N ILE A 350 52.23 37.02 -51.17
CA ILE A 350 52.47 36.19 -52.36
C ILE A 350 53.63 36.80 -53.17
N ALA A 351 54.66 36.01 -53.45
CA ALA A 351 55.82 36.45 -54.24
C ALA A 351 56.39 35.32 -55.11
N PRO A 352 57.07 35.63 -56.24
CA PRO A 352 57.74 34.60 -57.04
C PRO A 352 58.83 33.87 -56.25
N GLU A 353 58.91 32.55 -56.37
CA GLU A 353 59.92 31.72 -55.68
C GLU A 353 61.35 32.13 -56.06
N ALA A 354 61.55 32.61 -57.29
CA ALA A 354 62.83 33.15 -57.76
C ALA A 354 63.28 34.44 -57.03
N ASN A 355 62.42 35.10 -56.26
CA ASN A 355 62.74 36.35 -55.55
C ASN A 355 61.96 36.50 -54.21
N PRO A 356 62.23 35.68 -53.18
CA PRO A 356 61.49 35.69 -51.91
C PRO A 356 61.58 37.03 -51.15
N LYS A 357 62.60 37.86 -51.42
CA LYS A 357 62.73 39.21 -50.84
C LYS A 357 61.62 40.18 -51.26
N GLN A 358 60.79 39.79 -52.23
CA GLN A 358 59.61 40.54 -52.63
C GLN A 358 58.44 40.40 -51.65
N LEU A 359 58.40 39.36 -50.80
CA LEU A 359 57.39 39.20 -49.74
C LEU A 359 57.31 40.43 -48.82
N LEU A 360 58.47 41.04 -48.51
CA LEU A 360 58.59 42.23 -47.66
C LEU A 360 58.10 43.55 -48.32
N LYS A 361 57.55 43.49 -49.53
CA LYS A 361 57.18 44.66 -50.34
C LYS A 361 55.84 44.53 -51.07
N VAL A 362 55.23 43.36 -51.06
CA VAL A 362 53.90 43.14 -51.62
C VAL A 362 52.86 43.49 -50.57
N GLN A 363 51.73 44.01 -51.01
CA GLN A 363 50.56 44.15 -50.16
C GLN A 363 49.95 42.77 -49.92
N PRO A 364 49.56 42.43 -48.67
CA PRO A 364 48.93 41.15 -48.38
C PRO A 364 47.52 41.08 -48.95
N VAL A 365 47.12 39.88 -49.36
CA VAL A 365 45.75 39.56 -49.74
C VAL A 365 45.00 39.11 -48.48
N PHE A 366 43.82 39.68 -48.23
CA PHE A 366 42.94 39.21 -47.16
C PHE A 366 42.38 37.83 -47.53
N VAL A 367 42.67 36.80 -46.73
CA VAL A 367 42.19 35.44 -46.97
C VAL A 367 40.79 35.26 -46.39
N GLY A 368 40.59 35.72 -45.15
CA GLY A 368 39.30 35.69 -44.46
C GLY A 368 39.41 36.02 -42.97
N GLU A 369 38.27 35.97 -42.29
CA GLU A 369 38.16 36.20 -40.85
C GLU A 369 37.08 35.32 -40.23
N ASN A 370 37.24 34.97 -38.96
CA ASN A 370 36.17 34.33 -38.20
C ASN A 370 36.30 34.64 -36.71
N ALA A 371 35.20 34.57 -35.97
CA ALA A 371 35.16 34.82 -34.54
C ALA A 371 34.43 33.68 -33.81
N ILE A 372 34.89 33.38 -32.60
CA ILE A 372 34.29 32.37 -31.72
C ILE A 372 34.00 32.96 -30.34
N ALA A 373 32.87 32.57 -29.77
CA ALA A 373 32.49 32.90 -28.41
C ALA A 373 32.79 31.73 -27.47
N LEU A 374 33.56 32.02 -26.42
CA LEU A 374 34.07 31.05 -25.44
C LEU A 374 33.24 31.11 -24.15
N PRO A 375 32.77 29.97 -23.61
CA PRO A 375 31.91 29.99 -22.44
C PRO A 375 32.65 30.40 -21.15
N PRO A 376 31.92 30.88 -20.12
CA PRO A 376 32.42 30.93 -18.75
C PRO A 376 32.80 29.52 -18.26
N SER A 377 33.94 29.41 -17.59
CA SER A 377 34.46 28.15 -17.03
C SER A 377 34.08 27.97 -15.55
N ASP A 378 33.60 29.02 -14.88
CA ASP A 378 33.40 29.08 -13.43
C ASP A 378 31.93 28.93 -12.99
N LEU A 379 31.09 28.25 -13.79
CA LEU A 379 29.68 28.02 -13.44
C LEU A 379 29.56 27.27 -12.10
N LYS A 380 29.00 27.96 -11.11
CA LYS A 380 28.59 27.42 -9.81
C LYS A 380 27.06 27.39 -9.75
N VAL A 381 26.51 26.24 -9.43
CA VAL A 381 25.07 26.03 -9.26
C VAL A 381 24.82 25.61 -7.83
N VAL A 382 23.88 26.29 -7.15
CA VAL A 382 23.51 26.03 -5.76
C VAL A 382 21.99 25.90 -5.67
N GLU A 383 21.51 24.94 -4.88
CA GLU A 383 20.09 24.73 -4.62
C GLU A 383 19.71 25.29 -3.25
N SER A 384 18.51 25.87 -3.17
CA SER A 384 17.89 26.33 -1.93
C SER A 384 16.38 26.23 -2.04
N ASP A 385 15.78 25.25 -1.36
CA ASP A 385 14.34 25.00 -1.32
C ASP A 385 13.71 24.90 -2.73
N GLY A 386 14.29 24.06 -3.59
CA GLY A 386 13.81 23.84 -4.96
C GLY A 386 13.97 25.03 -5.91
N VAL A 387 14.62 26.11 -5.47
CA VAL A 387 15.11 27.18 -6.34
C VAL A 387 16.60 26.98 -6.53
N VAL A 388 17.03 26.70 -7.76
CA VAL A 388 18.45 26.63 -8.11
C VAL A 388 18.91 27.99 -8.64
N THR A 389 20.03 28.45 -8.09
CA THR A 389 20.69 29.70 -8.47
C THR A 389 22.04 29.36 -9.10
N GLY A 390 22.21 29.74 -10.36
CA GLY A 390 23.49 29.64 -11.06
C GLY A 390 24.23 30.97 -11.05
N THR A 391 25.55 30.95 -10.94
CA THR A 391 26.43 32.14 -11.01
C THR A 391 27.70 31.84 -11.80
N TRP A 392 28.19 32.83 -12.54
CA TRP A 392 29.44 32.76 -13.32
C TRP A 392 30.08 34.15 -13.46
N THR A 393 31.34 34.20 -13.88
CA THR A 393 32.04 35.44 -14.22
C THR A 393 31.81 35.76 -15.70
N PRO A 394 31.20 36.92 -16.05
CA PRO A 394 31.06 37.33 -17.45
C PRO A 394 32.43 37.64 -18.03
N LYS A 395 32.74 37.08 -19.20
CA LYS A 395 34.02 37.30 -19.89
C LYS A 395 33.92 38.48 -20.85
N ARG A 396 35.07 39.10 -21.17
CA ARG A 396 35.12 40.23 -22.10
C ARG A 396 34.70 39.77 -23.52
N GLY A 397 33.84 40.54 -24.17
CA GLY A 397 33.30 40.24 -25.50
C GLY A 397 31.90 39.60 -25.49
N HIS A 398 31.45 39.01 -24.38
CA HIS A 398 30.07 38.50 -24.26
C HIS A 398 29.04 39.63 -24.37
N ALA A 399 28.10 39.48 -25.28
CA ALA A 399 26.90 40.30 -25.37
C ALA A 399 25.77 39.75 -24.47
N ASN A 400 25.69 38.43 -24.34
CA ASN A 400 24.74 37.72 -23.48
C ASN A 400 25.26 36.31 -23.15
N VAL A 401 24.64 35.62 -22.18
CA VAL A 401 24.88 34.19 -21.90
C VAL A 401 23.52 33.51 -21.75
N MET A 402 23.24 32.54 -22.62
CA MET A 402 22.05 31.70 -22.54
C MET A 402 22.29 30.54 -21.57
N VAL A 403 21.26 30.21 -20.79
CA VAL A 403 21.24 29.06 -19.88
C VAL A 403 20.29 28.02 -20.45
N TYR A 404 20.74 26.77 -20.50
CA TYR A 404 19.92 25.62 -20.85
C TYR A 404 19.85 24.66 -19.66
N VAL A 405 18.66 24.13 -19.39
CA VAL A 405 18.37 23.21 -18.28
C VAL A 405 17.49 22.06 -18.76
N ARG A 406 17.82 20.83 -18.37
CA ARG A 406 16.94 19.65 -18.54
C ARG A 406 17.04 18.74 -17.32
N GLN A 407 16.06 17.87 -17.12
CA GLN A 407 16.22 16.72 -16.22
C GLN A 407 17.18 15.71 -16.85
N SER A 408 18.14 15.17 -16.09
CA SER A 408 19.21 14.31 -16.64
C SER A 408 18.71 12.98 -17.24
N SER A 409 17.47 12.57 -16.91
CA SER A 409 16.77 11.42 -17.51
C SER A 409 16.17 11.70 -18.90
N ASP A 410 16.07 12.98 -19.31
CA ASP A 410 15.55 13.36 -20.62
C ASP A 410 16.56 13.05 -21.73
N ARG A 411 16.09 12.33 -22.76
CA ARG A 411 16.89 11.94 -23.93
C ARG A 411 17.04 13.07 -24.96
N ARG A 412 16.32 14.19 -24.84
CA ARG A 412 16.47 15.35 -25.73
C ARG A 412 17.84 16.01 -25.54
N PRO A 413 18.49 16.51 -26.62
CA PRO A 413 19.73 17.27 -26.51
C PRO A 413 19.59 18.47 -25.58
N LEU A 414 20.56 18.70 -24.69
CA LEU A 414 20.51 19.79 -23.71
C LEU A 414 20.40 21.17 -24.38
N ASP A 415 21.03 21.34 -25.54
CA ASP A 415 21.05 22.57 -26.34
C ASP A 415 19.75 22.87 -27.12
N SER A 416 18.71 22.04 -26.95
CA SER A 416 17.39 22.19 -27.59
C SER A 416 16.69 23.50 -27.18
N PRO A 417 16.05 24.24 -28.10
CA PRO A 417 15.39 25.52 -27.78
C PRO A 417 14.31 25.48 -26.70
N GLU A 418 13.72 24.30 -26.43
CA GLU A 418 12.73 24.06 -25.37
C GLU A 418 13.36 24.09 -23.96
N ASN A 419 14.64 23.70 -23.85
CA ASN A 419 15.40 23.66 -22.61
C ASN A 419 16.00 25.03 -22.23
N ARG A 420 15.84 26.06 -23.09
CA ARG A 420 16.38 27.40 -22.86
C ARG A 420 15.59 28.12 -21.76
N LEU A 421 16.27 28.46 -20.67
CA LEU A 421 15.73 29.35 -19.66
C LEU A 421 15.61 30.77 -20.22
N ARG A 422 14.42 31.37 -20.09
CA ARG A 422 14.11 32.72 -20.59
C ARG A 422 13.89 33.74 -19.48
N ASP A 423 13.39 33.29 -18.34
CA ASP A 423 13.07 34.13 -17.20
C ASP A 423 14.20 34.12 -16.17
N LYS A 424 14.40 35.26 -15.49
CA LYS A 424 15.40 35.42 -14.40
C LYS A 424 16.82 34.98 -14.79
N VAL A 425 17.23 35.25 -16.03
CA VAL A 425 18.62 35.11 -16.50
C VAL A 425 19.23 36.49 -16.64
N ASP A 426 20.25 36.77 -15.85
CA ASP A 426 21.05 37.99 -15.88
C ASP A 426 22.44 37.71 -16.47
N ALA A 427 23.20 38.76 -16.79
CA ALA A 427 24.54 38.63 -17.38
C ALA A 427 25.56 37.84 -16.53
N ARG A 428 25.30 37.62 -15.22
CA ARG A 428 26.20 36.96 -14.26
C ARG A 428 25.59 35.76 -13.52
N GLY A 429 24.33 35.43 -13.77
CA GLY A 429 23.61 34.44 -12.98
C GLY A 429 22.21 34.13 -13.49
N PHE A 430 21.60 33.07 -12.96
CA PHE A 430 20.21 32.72 -13.22
C PHE A 430 19.51 32.24 -11.95
N SER A 431 18.18 32.35 -11.92
CA SER A 431 17.33 31.72 -10.90
C SER A 431 16.25 30.87 -11.55
N TYR A 432 16.26 29.56 -11.27
CA TYR A 432 15.33 28.58 -11.82
C TYR A 432 14.59 27.86 -10.70
N THR A 433 13.26 28.02 -10.67
CA THR A 433 12.39 27.21 -9.80
C THR A 433 12.10 25.89 -10.51
N VAL A 434 12.49 24.76 -9.91
CA VAL A 434 12.35 23.47 -10.59
C VAL A 434 10.89 22.99 -10.57
N PRO A 435 10.38 22.39 -11.67
CA PRO A 435 9.02 21.85 -11.71
C PRO A 435 8.88 20.55 -10.90
N VAL A 436 9.95 19.74 -10.86
CA VAL A 436 10.01 18.47 -10.13
C VAL A 436 11.24 18.48 -9.23
N ARG A 437 11.05 18.25 -7.92
CA ARG A 437 12.13 18.08 -6.92
C ARG A 437 12.49 16.59 -6.80
N GLY A 438 13.60 16.26 -6.13
CA GLY A 438 14.07 14.88 -5.95
C GLY A 438 14.82 14.28 -7.15
N VAL A 439 14.97 15.03 -8.25
CA VAL A 439 15.58 14.56 -9.50
C VAL A 439 16.80 15.40 -9.88
N THR A 440 17.75 14.80 -10.60
CA THR A 440 18.95 15.49 -11.10
C THR A 440 18.66 16.27 -12.37
N TYR A 441 19.18 17.51 -12.43
CA TYR A 441 19.14 18.37 -13.61
C TYR A 441 20.55 18.63 -14.15
N ASP A 442 20.67 18.68 -15.48
CA ASP A 442 21.84 19.15 -16.21
C ASP A 442 21.68 20.64 -16.53
N PHE A 443 22.72 21.44 -16.28
CA PHE A 443 22.80 22.87 -16.62
C PHE A 443 23.99 23.14 -17.54
N GLN A 444 23.79 23.93 -18.60
CA GLN A 444 24.86 24.32 -19.53
C GLN A 444 24.71 25.77 -20.01
N LEU A 445 25.84 26.49 -20.11
CA LEU A 445 25.91 27.86 -20.61
C LEU A 445 26.27 27.90 -22.10
N PHE A 446 25.67 28.81 -22.85
CA PHE A 446 26.07 29.15 -24.23
C PHE A 446 26.22 30.68 -24.35
N PRO A 447 27.43 31.21 -24.57
CA PRO A 447 27.62 32.65 -24.74
C PRO A 447 27.07 33.12 -26.09
N GLU A 448 26.69 34.38 -26.16
CA GLU A 448 26.40 35.11 -27.40
C GLU A 448 27.36 36.30 -27.51
N ILE A 449 27.92 36.53 -28.70
CA ILE A 449 28.76 37.69 -29.03
C ILE A 449 28.12 38.45 -30.19
N VAL A 450 28.50 39.71 -30.37
CA VAL A 450 28.21 40.46 -31.60
C VAL A 450 29.50 40.56 -32.40
N PHE A 451 29.47 40.11 -33.65
CA PHE A 451 30.58 40.20 -34.58
C PHE A 451 30.08 40.69 -35.94
N ARG A 452 30.68 41.75 -36.50
CA ARG A 452 30.29 42.38 -37.77
C ARG A 452 28.81 42.79 -37.80
N GLY A 453 28.25 43.13 -36.63
CA GLY A 453 26.83 43.47 -36.43
C GLY A 453 25.87 42.28 -36.32
N ASN A 454 26.34 41.03 -36.44
CA ASN A 454 25.55 39.82 -36.30
C ASN A 454 25.73 39.19 -34.90
N THR A 455 24.66 38.70 -34.30
CA THR A 455 24.74 37.91 -33.06
C THR A 455 25.15 36.47 -33.38
N MET A 456 26.26 36.00 -32.79
CA MET A 456 26.76 34.64 -32.94
C MET A 456 26.67 33.88 -31.61
N ARG A 457 26.07 32.69 -31.63
CA ARG A 457 26.07 31.74 -30.49
C ARG A 457 27.41 31.02 -30.46
N GLY A 458 28.04 30.98 -29.29
CA GLY A 458 29.27 30.22 -29.04
C GLY A 458 29.04 28.76 -28.71
N VAL A 459 30.15 28.11 -28.37
CA VAL A 459 30.16 26.71 -27.94
C VAL A 459 29.64 26.56 -26.51
N GLY A 460 28.95 25.44 -26.25
CA GLY A 460 28.33 25.16 -24.95
C GLY A 460 29.35 24.72 -23.92
N GLY A 461 29.30 25.34 -22.74
CA GLY A 461 30.21 25.11 -21.61
C GLY A 461 30.14 23.70 -21.00
N GLU A 462 30.86 23.51 -19.89
CA GLU A 462 30.79 22.28 -19.09
C GLU A 462 29.35 22.05 -18.60
N VAL A 463 28.90 20.79 -18.60
CA VAL A 463 27.58 20.41 -18.07
C VAL A 463 27.69 20.24 -16.56
N ARG A 464 27.00 21.09 -15.80
CA ARG A 464 26.90 20.96 -14.33
C ARG A 464 25.67 20.16 -13.97
N GLN A 465 25.85 19.05 -13.25
CA GLN A 465 24.77 18.27 -12.67
C GLN A 465 24.48 18.70 -11.22
N LEU A 466 23.20 18.77 -10.87
CA LEU A 466 22.75 19.06 -9.51
C LEU A 466 21.48 18.28 -9.18
N THR A 467 21.51 17.55 -8.07
CA THR A 467 20.35 16.81 -7.56
C THR A 467 19.47 17.71 -6.69
N ILE A 468 18.20 17.71 -7.06
CA ILE A 468 17.01 18.30 -6.44
C ILE A 468 16.71 17.97 -4.97
N SER A 469 17.02 18.74 -3.93
CA SER A 469 16.45 18.39 -2.60
C SER A 469 14.92 18.43 -2.63
N ALA A 470 14.29 17.35 -2.18
CA ALA A 470 12.86 17.26 -1.92
C ALA A 470 12.62 17.10 -0.42
N ASN A 471 11.56 17.72 0.09
CA ASN A 471 11.01 17.39 1.39
C ASN A 471 9.87 16.40 1.15
N ILE A 472 10.11 15.12 1.45
CA ILE A 472 9.10 14.07 1.26
C ILE A 472 8.18 14.07 2.47
N GLN A 473 6.89 14.26 2.22
CA GLN A 473 5.88 14.20 3.27
C GLN A 473 5.25 12.81 3.33
N GLN A 474 5.10 12.29 4.55
CA GLN A 474 4.31 11.10 4.84
C GLN A 474 2.86 11.35 4.46
N ILE A 475 2.20 10.36 3.85
CA ILE A 475 0.78 10.46 3.46
C ILE A 475 -0.06 9.75 4.52
N GLU A 476 -1.02 10.48 5.09
CA GLU A 476 -2.07 9.91 5.91
C GLU A 476 -3.27 9.53 5.02
N LEU A 477 -3.72 8.27 5.07
CA LEU A 477 -5.03 7.90 4.52
C LEU A 477 -6.11 8.47 5.44
N LEU A 478 -6.98 9.35 4.95
CA LEU A 478 -8.13 9.83 5.72
C LEU A 478 -9.15 8.69 5.91
N GLU A 479 -9.57 8.07 4.81
CA GLU A 479 -10.48 6.93 4.80
C GLU A 479 -9.90 5.76 3.99
N ALA A 480 -10.17 4.54 4.44
CA ALA A 480 -9.92 3.30 3.73
C ALA A 480 -11.05 2.32 4.06
N SER A 481 -12.02 2.14 3.17
CA SER A 481 -13.26 1.41 3.44
C SER A 481 -13.70 0.47 2.30
N LEU A 482 -14.49 -0.55 2.63
CA LEU A 482 -14.99 -1.55 1.69
C LEU A 482 -16.33 -1.12 1.09
N MET A 483 -16.31 -0.69 -0.17
CA MET A 483 -17.48 -0.38 -1.00
C MET A 483 -17.99 -1.63 -1.73
N VAL A 484 -19.25 -1.97 -1.46
CA VAL A 484 -19.99 -3.03 -2.17
C VAL A 484 -20.95 -2.34 -3.14
N ARG A 485 -20.89 -2.69 -4.43
CA ARG A 485 -21.90 -2.21 -5.39
C ARG A 485 -23.20 -2.97 -5.16
N GLU A 486 -24.32 -2.25 -5.14
CA GLU A 486 -25.65 -2.77 -4.77
C GLU A 486 -26.15 -3.97 -5.62
N GLU A 487 -25.56 -4.22 -6.78
CA GLU A 487 -25.88 -5.36 -7.66
C GLU A 487 -25.02 -6.63 -7.41
N GLY A 488 -24.08 -6.61 -6.47
CA GLY A 488 -23.17 -7.73 -6.20
C GLY A 488 -23.15 -8.18 -4.74
N THR A 489 -23.25 -9.48 -4.50
CA THR A 489 -22.93 -10.10 -3.19
C THR A 489 -21.43 -9.97 -2.91
N ARG A 490 -21.00 -9.62 -1.68
CA ARG A 490 -19.56 -9.68 -1.33
C ARG A 490 -18.94 -11.03 -1.67
N GLY A 491 -17.73 -11.01 -2.21
CA GLY A 491 -17.06 -12.20 -2.73
C GLY A 491 -17.37 -12.53 -4.19
N SER A 492 -18.28 -11.80 -4.86
CA SER A 492 -18.55 -11.96 -6.31
C SER A 492 -17.44 -11.45 -7.24
N GLY A 493 -16.35 -10.89 -6.69
CA GLY A 493 -15.20 -10.38 -7.45
C GLY A 493 -15.32 -8.92 -7.90
N ASN A 494 -16.47 -8.28 -7.66
CA ASN A 494 -16.72 -6.86 -7.97
C ASN A 494 -16.59 -5.92 -6.76
N ASP A 495 -16.04 -6.43 -5.65
CA ASP A 495 -15.82 -5.63 -4.43
C ASP A 495 -14.76 -4.54 -4.70
N THR A 496 -15.01 -3.34 -4.17
CA THR A 496 -14.14 -2.17 -4.36
C THR A 496 -13.67 -1.60 -3.02
N ILE A 497 -12.45 -1.10 -2.99
CA ILE A 497 -11.89 -0.36 -1.87
C ILE A 497 -11.99 1.12 -2.20
N LEU A 498 -12.62 1.89 -1.32
CA LEU A 498 -12.64 3.35 -1.37
C LEU A 498 -11.53 3.88 -0.47
N LEU A 499 -10.70 4.77 -1.01
CA LEU A 499 -9.63 5.44 -0.31
C LEU A 499 -9.76 6.95 -0.45
N SER A 500 -9.54 7.69 0.64
CA SER A 500 -9.34 9.14 0.62
C SER A 500 -8.01 9.48 1.28
N TYR A 501 -7.26 10.42 0.71
CA TYR A 501 -6.01 10.98 1.24
C TYR A 501 -5.84 12.42 0.72
N ILE A 502 -5.01 13.23 1.39
CA ILE A 502 -4.64 14.56 0.90
C ILE A 502 -3.39 14.42 0.02
N HIS A 503 -3.40 14.96 -1.20
CA HIS A 503 -2.25 14.88 -2.09
C HIS A 503 -1.07 15.71 -1.53
N PRO A 504 0.15 15.13 -1.39
CA PRO A 504 1.30 15.86 -0.90
C PRO A 504 1.71 16.98 -1.89
N PRO A 505 2.42 18.02 -1.42
CA PRO A 505 2.85 19.13 -2.26
C PRO A 505 4.02 18.78 -3.18
N THR A 506 4.60 17.59 -3.06
CA THR A 506 5.72 17.12 -3.88
C THR A 506 5.66 15.59 -3.93
N GLY A 507 5.80 15.03 -5.14
CA GLY A 507 5.84 13.59 -5.40
C GLY A 507 4.64 13.05 -6.17
N GLU A 508 4.74 11.78 -6.59
CA GLU A 508 3.60 10.95 -6.97
C GLU A 508 3.14 10.11 -5.77
N VAL A 509 1.84 9.81 -5.68
CA VAL A 509 1.31 8.91 -4.65
C VAL A 509 1.13 7.52 -5.21
N LYS A 510 1.90 6.54 -4.73
CA LYS A 510 1.68 5.12 -5.00
C LYS A 510 0.88 4.50 -3.87
N ILE A 511 -0.27 3.91 -4.19
CA ILE A 511 -1.01 3.06 -3.25
C ILE A 511 -0.68 1.60 -3.55
N TYR A 512 -0.11 0.90 -2.58
CA TYR A 512 0.14 -0.54 -2.61
C TYR A 512 -0.94 -1.28 -1.82
N LEU A 513 -1.41 -2.41 -2.35
CA LEU A 513 -2.30 -3.34 -1.64
C LEU A 513 -1.49 -4.61 -1.30
N THR A 514 -1.35 -4.91 -0.01
CA THR A 514 -0.52 -6.02 0.47
C THR A 514 -1.32 -6.98 1.36
N LYS A 515 -0.90 -8.26 1.42
CA LYS A 515 -1.51 -9.28 2.30
C LYS A 515 -1.02 -9.17 3.74
N THR A 516 0.25 -8.84 3.87
CA THR A 516 1.00 -8.64 5.11
C THR A 516 1.25 -7.16 5.31
N GLU A 517 1.46 -6.77 6.56
CA GLU A 517 1.89 -5.42 6.92
C GLU A 517 3.33 -5.20 6.43
N PRO A 518 3.69 -4.02 5.89
CA PRO A 518 5.07 -3.66 5.55
C PRO A 518 6.00 -3.69 6.76
N ALA A 519 7.32 -3.75 6.53
CA ALA A 519 8.29 -3.65 7.60
C ALA A 519 8.15 -2.32 8.40
N PRO A 520 8.06 -2.35 9.75
CA PRO A 520 7.79 -1.14 10.54
C PRO A 520 8.87 -0.04 10.50
N ASP A 521 10.08 -0.37 10.05
CA ASP A 521 11.19 0.56 9.86
C ASP A 521 11.04 1.41 8.59
N LEU A 522 10.23 0.99 7.61
CA LEU A 522 9.90 1.79 6.43
C LEU A 522 8.86 2.88 6.72
N ILE A 523 7.99 2.66 7.72
CA ILE A 523 6.85 3.53 8.01
C ILE A 523 7.33 4.85 8.62
N GLY A 524 6.96 5.97 7.98
CA GLY A 524 7.34 7.32 8.41
C GLY A 524 8.82 7.69 8.20
N GLN A 525 9.61 6.83 7.53
CA GLN A 525 11.02 7.09 7.23
C GLN A 525 11.25 7.39 5.75
N GLU A 526 12.22 8.27 5.48
CA GLU A 526 12.69 8.56 4.12
C GLU A 526 13.71 7.50 3.71
N VAL A 527 13.35 6.67 2.73
CA VAL A 527 14.16 5.56 2.23
C VAL A 527 14.47 5.73 0.74
N ASP A 528 15.53 5.09 0.25
CA ASP A 528 15.70 4.92 -1.19
C ASP A 528 14.58 4.02 -1.73
N SER A 529 14.04 4.35 -2.90
CA SER A 529 12.92 3.61 -3.49
C SER A 529 13.28 2.15 -3.81
N SER A 530 14.56 1.84 -4.00
CA SER A 530 15.05 0.46 -4.16
C SER A 530 14.82 -0.41 -2.93
N TYR A 531 14.79 0.13 -1.70
CA TYR A 531 14.49 -0.66 -0.50
C TYR A 531 13.02 -1.11 -0.44
N LEU A 532 12.11 -0.48 -1.19
CA LEU A 532 10.73 -0.93 -1.27
C LEU A 532 10.60 -2.24 -2.07
N ASP A 533 11.51 -2.47 -3.03
CA ASP A 533 11.56 -3.71 -3.82
C ASP A 533 12.13 -4.89 -3.01
N ASP A 534 12.91 -4.61 -1.95
CA ASP A 534 13.46 -5.61 -1.02
C ASP A 534 12.47 -6.03 0.10
N ASP A 535 11.37 -5.29 0.31
CA ASP A 535 10.36 -5.60 1.34
C ASP A 535 9.40 -6.72 0.90
N ASP A 536 9.18 -7.69 1.80
CA ASP A 536 8.37 -8.89 1.53
C ASP A 536 6.91 -8.56 1.16
N ALA A 537 6.35 -7.43 1.61
CA ALA A 537 4.98 -7.02 1.35
C ALA A 537 4.85 -6.10 0.12
N LEU A 538 5.74 -5.12 -0.02
CA LEU A 538 5.72 -4.07 -1.06
C LEU A 538 6.39 -4.53 -2.36
N GLY A 539 7.57 -5.14 -2.31
CA GLY A 539 8.31 -5.59 -3.50
C GLY A 539 7.66 -6.77 -4.22
N ASN A 540 6.97 -7.65 -3.46
CA ASN A 540 6.28 -8.82 -4.01
C ASN A 540 4.84 -8.55 -4.49
N THR A 541 4.28 -7.33 -4.34
CA THR A 541 2.89 -7.08 -4.75
C THR A 541 2.77 -6.52 -6.18
N GLU A 542 2.01 -7.21 -7.02
CA GLU A 542 1.56 -6.72 -8.33
C GLU A 542 0.43 -5.68 -8.21
N TRP A 543 -0.11 -5.46 -7.00
CA TRP A 543 -1.30 -4.64 -6.74
C TRP A 543 -0.93 -3.22 -6.28
N SER A 544 -0.24 -2.47 -7.13
CA SER A 544 0.11 -1.07 -6.90
C SER A 544 -0.46 -0.14 -7.99
N LYS A 545 -0.75 1.12 -7.64
CA LYS A 545 -1.11 2.18 -8.60
C LYS A 545 -0.54 3.54 -8.20
N SER A 546 0.08 4.22 -9.15
CA SER A 546 0.43 5.64 -9.06
C SER A 546 -0.78 6.55 -9.29
N TYR A 547 -0.79 7.69 -8.60
CA TYR A 547 -1.72 8.79 -8.77
C TYR A 547 -0.98 10.12 -8.68
N GLU A 548 -1.28 11.00 -9.64
CA GLU A 548 -0.91 12.41 -9.64
C GLU A 548 -2.15 13.25 -9.26
N GLY A 549 -1.93 14.43 -8.67
CA GLY A 549 -2.98 15.39 -8.30
C GLY A 549 -2.40 16.71 -7.81
N ASP A 550 -3.28 17.69 -7.54
CA ASP A 550 -2.86 19.02 -7.12
C ASP A 550 -2.52 19.07 -5.61
N PRO A 551 -1.44 19.78 -5.19
CA PRO A 551 -1.06 19.94 -3.79
C PRO A 551 -2.20 20.33 -2.85
N GLY A 552 -2.45 19.50 -1.84
CA GLY A 552 -3.48 19.75 -0.82
C GLY A 552 -4.92 19.41 -1.23
N GLU A 553 -5.15 18.86 -2.42
CA GLU A 553 -6.46 18.35 -2.84
C GLU A 553 -6.79 17.02 -2.11
N GLU A 554 -8.07 16.84 -1.72
CA GLU A 554 -8.56 15.55 -1.22
C GLU A 554 -8.82 14.60 -2.39
N MET A 555 -8.06 13.50 -2.43
CA MET A 555 -8.04 12.53 -3.51
C MET A 555 -8.81 11.27 -3.13
N ILE A 556 -10.03 11.15 -3.66
CA ILE A 556 -10.87 9.96 -3.51
C ILE A 556 -10.60 8.99 -4.67
N LYS A 557 -10.23 7.73 -4.36
CA LYS A 557 -9.89 6.68 -5.34
C LYS A 557 -10.63 5.37 -5.08
N GLU A 558 -11.11 4.74 -6.15
CA GLU A 558 -11.64 3.37 -6.15
C GLU A 558 -10.58 2.38 -6.64
N LEU A 559 -10.27 1.37 -5.82
CA LEU A 559 -9.42 0.23 -6.18
C LEU A 559 -10.26 -1.06 -6.23
N SER A 560 -9.91 -2.00 -7.11
CA SER A 560 -10.54 -3.32 -7.14
C SER A 560 -9.97 -4.21 -6.04
N TRP A 561 -10.82 -4.95 -5.33
CA TRP A 561 -10.38 -5.87 -4.28
C TRP A 561 -9.60 -7.07 -4.87
N PRO A 562 -8.37 -7.38 -4.41
CA PRO A 562 -7.59 -8.51 -4.93
C PRO A 562 -8.29 -9.87 -4.76
N ALA A 563 -8.34 -10.65 -5.84
CA ALA A 563 -9.07 -11.92 -5.86
C ALA A 563 -8.50 -12.94 -4.85
N GLY A 564 -9.38 -13.59 -4.09
CA GLY A 564 -9.01 -14.60 -3.09
C GLY A 564 -8.44 -14.07 -1.77
N TRP A 565 -8.34 -12.75 -1.57
CA TRP A 565 -7.86 -12.18 -0.31
C TRP A 565 -9.05 -11.86 0.62
N SER A 566 -8.93 -12.14 1.92
CA SER A 566 -9.93 -11.77 2.95
C SER A 566 -9.53 -10.53 3.75
N GLN A 567 -8.30 -10.08 3.59
CA GLN A 567 -7.70 -8.94 4.24
C GLN A 567 -6.74 -8.25 3.25
N VAL A 568 -6.70 -6.92 3.31
CA VAL A 568 -5.80 -6.08 2.53
C VAL A 568 -5.27 -5.00 3.46
N TYR A 569 -3.97 -4.75 3.44
CA TYR A 569 -3.39 -3.51 3.95
C TYR A 569 -3.27 -2.54 2.78
N CYS A 570 -3.82 -1.34 2.96
CA CYS A 570 -3.69 -0.25 2.01
C CYS A 570 -2.55 0.65 2.48
N VAL A 571 -1.45 0.67 1.72
CA VAL A 571 -0.21 1.35 2.08
C VAL A 571 0.00 2.53 1.13
N PRO A 572 -0.10 3.78 1.58
CA PRO A 572 0.27 4.92 0.76
C PRO A 572 1.80 5.12 0.79
N VAL A 573 2.39 5.46 -0.34
CA VAL A 573 3.81 5.76 -0.47
C VAL A 573 3.95 7.05 -1.28
N ASN A 574 4.62 8.05 -0.72
CA ASN A 574 5.01 9.24 -1.47
C ASN A 574 6.35 8.97 -2.14
N VAL A 575 6.42 9.09 -3.47
CA VAL A 575 7.65 8.87 -4.23
C VAL A 575 8.11 10.19 -4.84
N VAL A 576 9.33 10.60 -4.53
CA VAL A 576 9.94 11.84 -5.03
C VAL A 576 11.33 11.57 -5.59
N GLY A 577 11.38 11.31 -6.90
CA GLY A 577 12.61 10.95 -7.59
C GLY A 577 13.10 9.56 -7.20
N GLU A 578 14.33 9.47 -6.68
CA GLU A 578 14.91 8.20 -6.23
C GLU A 578 14.48 7.82 -4.80
N LYS A 579 13.85 8.73 -4.06
CA LYS A 579 13.47 8.52 -2.65
C LYS A 579 11.97 8.34 -2.46
N SER A 580 11.61 7.60 -1.42
CA SER A 580 10.23 7.30 -1.05
C SER A 580 10.01 7.43 0.46
N MET A 581 8.77 7.70 0.87
CA MET A 581 8.35 7.62 2.27
C MET A 581 7.02 6.88 2.39
N VAL A 582 7.00 5.84 3.21
CA VAL A 582 5.82 4.99 3.44
C VAL A 582 4.93 5.63 4.52
N GLY A 583 3.65 5.83 4.23
CA GLY A 583 2.66 6.30 5.19
C GLY A 583 2.06 5.17 6.03
N GLU A 584 1.21 5.54 7.00
CA GLU A 584 0.61 4.53 7.88
C GLU A 584 -0.34 3.59 7.12
N PRO A 585 -0.16 2.27 7.21
CA PRO A 585 -0.99 1.31 6.49
C PRO A 585 -2.37 1.18 7.15
N LYS A 586 -3.46 1.35 6.38
CA LYS A 586 -4.82 1.05 6.88
C LYS A 586 -5.27 -0.35 6.49
N GLN A 587 -5.58 -1.17 7.49
CA GLN A 587 -6.05 -2.53 7.32
C GLN A 587 -7.57 -2.56 7.04
N ILE A 588 -7.97 -3.20 5.94
CA ILE A 588 -9.36 -3.49 5.60
C ILE A 588 -9.57 -5.00 5.59
N ARG A 589 -10.69 -5.46 6.15
CA ARG A 589 -11.13 -6.86 6.10
C ARG A 589 -12.41 -7.01 5.28
N ARG A 590 -12.52 -8.12 4.57
CA ARG A 590 -13.75 -8.59 3.94
C ARG A 590 -14.18 -9.88 4.65
N VAL A 591 -15.42 -9.90 5.13
CA VAL A 591 -16.01 -11.07 5.79
C VAL A 591 -17.06 -11.67 4.84
N GLU A 592 -16.87 -12.92 4.45
CA GLU A 592 -17.84 -13.63 3.59
C GLU A 592 -19.08 -14.09 4.37
N SER A 593 -20.22 -14.21 3.69
CA SER A 593 -21.43 -14.83 4.24
C SER A 593 -21.34 -16.36 4.22
N ILE A 594 -21.97 -17.02 5.20
CA ILE A 594 -22.12 -18.48 5.19
C ILE A 594 -23.08 -18.87 4.06
N LYS A 595 -22.63 -19.68 3.10
CA LYS A 595 -23.44 -20.05 1.92
C LYS A 595 -24.66 -20.87 2.31
N ASP A 596 -24.45 -21.90 3.13
CA ASP A 596 -25.48 -22.68 3.80
C ASP A 596 -24.92 -23.31 5.08
N PHE A 597 -25.78 -23.80 5.97
CA PHE A 597 -25.38 -24.59 7.14
C PHE A 597 -26.31 -25.78 7.37
N ASP A 598 -25.76 -26.92 7.76
CA ASP A 598 -26.55 -28.09 8.15
C ASP A 598 -27.05 -27.94 9.59
N LEU A 599 -28.33 -28.25 9.81
CA LEU A 599 -28.95 -28.33 11.13
C LEU A 599 -29.29 -29.80 11.42
N ILE A 600 -28.45 -30.47 12.18
CA ILE A 600 -28.57 -31.89 12.50
C ILE A 600 -29.33 -32.04 13.82
N GLN A 601 -30.55 -32.57 13.76
CA GLN A 601 -31.35 -32.90 14.93
C GLN A 601 -30.77 -34.13 15.66
N ARG A 602 -30.66 -34.04 16.99
CA ARG A 602 -30.45 -35.18 17.90
C ARG A 602 -31.65 -35.28 18.85
N VAL A 603 -31.67 -36.24 19.77
CA VAL A 603 -32.81 -36.42 20.68
C VAL A 603 -32.93 -35.25 21.66
N ASP A 604 -31.80 -34.75 22.18
CA ASP A 604 -31.69 -33.76 23.26
C ASP A 604 -31.15 -32.38 22.83
N SER A 605 -30.64 -32.29 21.61
CA SER A 605 -29.79 -31.19 21.16
C SER A 605 -29.79 -31.03 19.63
N GLN A 606 -29.33 -29.88 19.15
CA GLN A 606 -29.09 -29.62 17.73
C GLN A 606 -27.61 -29.35 17.51
N LEU A 607 -27.04 -29.95 16.46
CA LEU A 607 -25.69 -29.67 16.00
C LEU A 607 -25.75 -28.90 14.68
N ILE A 608 -25.09 -27.74 14.64
CA ILE A 608 -24.94 -26.93 13.43
C ILE A 608 -23.53 -27.05 12.87
N THR A 609 -23.42 -27.34 11.57
CA THR A 609 -22.14 -27.44 10.85
C THR A 609 -22.16 -26.63 9.56
N PHE A 610 -21.07 -25.93 9.26
CA PHE A 610 -20.88 -25.11 8.05
C PHE A 610 -19.40 -24.93 7.76
N ASP A 611 -19.05 -24.61 6.51
CA ASP A 611 -17.68 -24.21 6.16
C ASP A 611 -17.38 -22.84 6.77
N TRP A 612 -16.27 -22.72 7.50
CA TRP A 612 -15.94 -21.46 8.19
C TRP A 612 -15.74 -20.31 7.18
N PRO A 613 -16.48 -19.21 7.30
CA PRO A 613 -16.48 -18.13 6.30
C PRO A 613 -15.16 -17.37 6.27
N SER A 614 -14.67 -17.10 5.06
CA SER A 614 -13.38 -16.42 4.86
C SER A 614 -13.39 -15.01 5.47
N GLY A 615 -12.33 -14.69 6.20
CA GLY A 615 -12.14 -13.40 6.88
C GLY A 615 -12.90 -13.24 8.21
N ALA A 616 -13.79 -14.16 8.59
CA ALA A 616 -14.46 -14.11 9.89
C ALA A 616 -13.53 -14.59 11.01
N GLN A 617 -13.53 -13.86 12.13
CA GLN A 617 -12.92 -14.29 13.40
C GLN A 617 -13.94 -14.99 14.31
N MET A 618 -15.22 -14.63 14.16
CA MET A 618 -16.33 -15.18 14.94
C MET A 618 -17.61 -15.25 14.11
N VAL A 619 -18.55 -16.09 14.55
CA VAL A 619 -19.92 -16.12 14.04
C VAL A 619 -20.88 -15.79 15.18
N GLU A 620 -21.72 -14.77 14.94
CA GLU A 620 -22.84 -14.44 15.82
C GLU A 620 -23.99 -15.39 15.54
N VAL A 621 -24.47 -16.08 16.57
CA VAL A 621 -25.60 -17.01 16.53
C VAL A 621 -26.78 -16.37 17.27
N ARG A 622 -27.87 -16.11 16.56
CA ARG A 622 -29.17 -15.76 17.16
C ARG A 622 -30.12 -16.94 17.10
N GLN A 623 -30.88 -17.11 18.17
CA GLN A 623 -32.10 -17.91 18.28
C GLN A 623 -33.24 -16.94 18.59
N GLU A 624 -34.48 -17.26 18.25
CA GLU A 624 -35.57 -16.28 18.29
C GLU A 624 -35.91 -15.81 19.74
N GLN A 625 -35.66 -16.67 20.73
CA GLN A 625 -36.05 -16.46 22.14
C GLN A 625 -34.89 -16.52 23.14
N LYS A 626 -33.63 -16.53 22.67
CA LYS A 626 -32.43 -16.63 23.54
C LYS A 626 -31.43 -15.50 23.27
N PRO A 627 -30.57 -15.17 24.24
CA PRO A 627 -29.51 -14.19 24.03
C PRO A 627 -28.59 -14.58 22.87
N MET A 628 -28.03 -13.56 22.24
CA MET A 628 -26.98 -13.66 21.22
C MET A 628 -25.77 -14.43 21.78
N LEU A 629 -25.30 -15.41 21.01
CA LEU A 629 -24.05 -16.13 21.30
C LEU A 629 -23.02 -15.75 20.24
N GLU A 630 -21.77 -15.56 20.63
CA GLU A 630 -20.64 -15.40 19.69
C GLU A 630 -19.71 -16.59 19.85
N LEU A 631 -19.31 -17.18 18.73
CA LEU A 631 -18.44 -18.37 18.70
C LEU A 631 -17.21 -18.09 17.84
N THR A 632 -16.03 -18.45 18.34
CA THR A 632 -14.76 -18.33 17.60
C THR A 632 -14.51 -19.52 16.67
N GLU A 633 -13.61 -19.38 15.71
CA GLU A 633 -13.23 -20.49 14.83
C GLU A 633 -12.61 -21.67 15.61
N ASP A 634 -11.79 -21.36 16.61
CA ASP A 634 -11.16 -22.38 17.45
C ASP A 634 -12.19 -23.16 18.26
N ASP A 635 -13.18 -22.50 18.85
CA ASP A 635 -14.25 -23.17 19.58
C ASP A 635 -15.11 -24.03 18.65
N TYR A 636 -15.46 -23.52 17.47
CA TYR A 636 -16.19 -24.25 16.44
C TYR A 636 -15.46 -25.53 16.03
N ARG A 637 -14.16 -25.43 15.71
CA ARG A 637 -13.31 -26.56 15.31
C ARG A 637 -13.09 -27.55 16.46
N ARG A 638 -12.91 -27.09 17.70
CA ARG A 638 -12.77 -27.93 18.90
C ARG A 638 -14.04 -28.72 19.22
N GLN A 639 -15.22 -28.13 19.02
CA GLN A 639 -16.52 -28.76 19.33
C GLN A 639 -17.06 -29.61 18.17
N GLY A 640 -16.54 -29.43 16.96
CA GLY A 640 -16.97 -30.10 15.73
C GLY A 640 -18.30 -29.56 15.19
N GLY A 641 -18.63 -28.30 15.50
CA GLY A 641 -19.94 -27.69 15.23
C GLY A 641 -20.49 -26.90 16.43
N ILE A 642 -21.57 -26.16 16.21
CA ILE A 642 -22.27 -25.41 17.27
C ILE A 642 -23.35 -26.28 17.88
N ARG A 643 -23.36 -26.45 19.21
CA ARG A 643 -24.42 -27.19 19.92
C ARG A 643 -25.43 -26.22 20.50
N LEU A 644 -26.69 -26.37 20.10
CA LEU A 644 -27.81 -25.57 20.58
C LEU A 644 -28.88 -26.47 21.20
N HIS A 645 -29.76 -25.85 21.98
CA HIS A 645 -31.02 -26.46 22.45
C HIS A 645 -32.15 -25.54 21.98
N LEU A 646 -32.65 -25.77 20.77
CA LEU A 646 -33.69 -24.97 20.14
C LEU A 646 -35.07 -25.23 20.77
N ASN A 647 -36.00 -24.28 20.61
CA ASN A 647 -37.36 -24.45 21.11
C ASN A 647 -38.07 -25.66 20.44
N PRO A 648 -38.61 -26.63 21.22
CA PRO A 648 -39.27 -27.83 20.70
C PRO A 648 -40.49 -27.60 19.78
N LEU A 649 -41.13 -26.43 19.83
CA LEU A 649 -42.30 -26.11 19.00
C LEU A 649 -41.93 -25.54 17.62
N HIS A 650 -41.04 -24.55 17.62
CA HIS A 650 -40.50 -23.85 16.46
C HIS A 650 -39.39 -22.92 16.96
N ASP A 651 -38.29 -22.81 16.23
CA ASP A 651 -37.24 -21.81 16.47
C ASP A 651 -36.66 -21.33 15.14
N LYS A 652 -35.91 -20.24 15.15
CA LYS A 652 -35.19 -19.75 13.98
C LYS A 652 -33.75 -19.46 14.33
N VAL A 653 -32.83 -20.22 13.73
CA VAL A 653 -31.40 -19.96 13.90
C VAL A 653 -30.91 -19.05 12.79
N THR A 654 -30.21 -17.99 13.17
CA THR A 654 -29.58 -17.04 12.25
C THR A 654 -28.10 -16.92 12.59
N LEU A 655 -27.25 -17.14 11.58
CA LEU A 655 -25.79 -17.06 11.68
C LEU A 655 -25.29 -15.81 10.94
N LEU A 656 -24.52 -14.96 11.62
CA LEU A 656 -23.93 -13.75 11.03
C LEU A 656 -22.42 -13.70 11.31
N PRO A 657 -21.58 -13.98 10.31
CA PRO A 657 -20.13 -13.87 10.43
C PRO A 657 -19.65 -12.45 10.69
N LYS A 658 -18.60 -12.32 11.53
CA LYS A 658 -17.95 -11.03 11.84
C LYS A 658 -16.43 -11.16 11.98
N ALA A 659 -15.76 -10.03 11.84
CA ALA A 659 -14.41 -9.80 12.33
C ALA A 659 -14.37 -8.52 13.18
N ILE A 660 -13.49 -8.50 14.18
CA ILE A 660 -13.20 -7.33 15.01
C ILE A 660 -11.80 -6.81 14.63
N HIS A 661 -11.71 -5.50 14.46
CA HIS A 661 -10.44 -4.79 14.32
C HIS A 661 -10.59 -3.43 15.00
N GLU A 662 -9.68 -3.09 15.92
CA GLU A 662 -9.71 -1.84 16.70
C GLU A 662 -11.08 -1.53 17.37
N GLY A 663 -11.76 -2.57 17.85
CA GLY A 663 -13.10 -2.46 18.43
C GLY A 663 -14.25 -2.20 17.43
N ARG A 664 -13.96 -2.05 16.14
CA ARG A 664 -14.97 -1.97 15.06
C ARG A 664 -15.30 -3.36 14.52
N TYR A 665 -16.59 -3.58 14.25
CA TYR A 665 -17.11 -4.84 13.71
C TYR A 665 -17.30 -4.75 12.19
N THR A 666 -16.54 -5.55 11.44
CA THR A 666 -16.88 -5.86 10.04
C THR A 666 -17.83 -7.05 10.04
N LYS A 667 -19.02 -6.92 9.46
CA LYS A 667 -20.03 -7.98 9.35
C LYS A 667 -20.19 -8.42 7.90
N ALA A 668 -20.54 -9.68 7.67
CA ALA A 668 -20.97 -10.15 6.36
C ALA A 668 -22.29 -9.47 5.92
N ASP A 669 -22.56 -9.43 4.61
CA ASP A 669 -23.73 -8.74 4.04
C ASP A 669 -25.06 -9.40 4.43
N HIS A 670 -25.05 -10.72 4.47
CA HIS A 670 -26.23 -11.53 4.68
C HIS A 670 -26.02 -12.45 5.88
N ALA A 671 -27.01 -12.47 6.75
CA ALA A 671 -27.14 -13.45 7.81
C ALA A 671 -27.88 -14.67 7.26
N THR A 672 -27.33 -15.86 7.48
CA THR A 672 -27.87 -17.11 6.94
C THR A 672 -28.83 -17.68 7.98
N SER A 673 -30.08 -17.90 7.61
CA SER A 673 -31.12 -18.38 8.53
C SER A 673 -31.72 -19.71 8.07
N LYS A 674 -31.99 -20.60 9.02
CA LYS A 674 -32.88 -21.75 8.84
C LYS A 674 -33.94 -21.77 9.92
N ASP A 675 -35.17 -22.03 9.51
CA ASP A 675 -36.30 -22.24 10.42
C ASP A 675 -36.25 -23.71 10.88
N TYR A 676 -36.37 -23.93 12.19
CA TYR A 676 -36.37 -25.24 12.82
C TYR A 676 -37.83 -25.62 13.14
N PRO A 677 -38.37 -26.71 12.54
CA PRO A 677 -39.80 -27.04 12.65
C PRO A 677 -40.21 -27.57 14.04
N GLY A 678 -39.26 -27.84 14.94
CA GLY A 678 -39.53 -28.43 16.25
C GLY A 678 -39.36 -29.95 16.30
N LEU A 679 -39.26 -30.48 17.53
CA LEU A 679 -39.25 -31.91 17.85
C LEU A 679 -40.11 -32.14 19.09
N LYS A 680 -41.21 -32.87 18.93
CA LYS A 680 -42.05 -33.33 20.05
C LYS A 680 -41.52 -34.68 20.55
N LEU A 681 -41.17 -34.73 21.83
CA LEU A 681 -40.67 -35.93 22.50
C LEU A 681 -41.78 -36.56 23.34
N TYR A 682 -42.19 -37.77 22.99
CA TYR A 682 -43.17 -38.56 23.74
C TYR A 682 -42.45 -39.66 24.51
N ALA A 683 -42.99 -40.03 25.66
CA ALA A 683 -42.54 -41.16 26.45
C ALA A 683 -43.74 -41.93 27.00
N TYR A 684 -43.51 -43.18 27.41
CA TYR A 684 -44.55 -44.06 27.92
C TYR A 684 -44.04 -44.99 29.00
N LYS A 685 -44.98 -45.55 29.78
CA LYS A 685 -44.69 -46.49 30.88
C LYS A 685 -45.82 -47.48 31.03
N ILE A 686 -45.48 -48.74 31.30
CA ILE A 686 -46.46 -49.79 31.55
C ILE A 686 -46.41 -50.21 33.03
N GLU A 687 -47.45 -49.86 33.78
CA GLU A 687 -47.63 -50.31 35.16
C GLU A 687 -48.39 -51.63 35.19
N VAL A 688 -47.66 -52.72 35.46
CA VAL A 688 -48.22 -54.06 35.68
C VAL A 688 -48.62 -54.21 37.17
N PRO A 689 -49.89 -54.52 37.49
CA PRO A 689 -50.37 -54.59 38.86
C PRO A 689 -49.82 -55.83 39.59
N GLN A 690 -49.37 -55.63 40.83
CA GLN A 690 -48.74 -56.68 41.66
C GLN A 690 -49.75 -57.70 42.22
N GLU A 691 -51.00 -57.27 42.47
CA GLU A 691 -52.12 -58.10 42.93
C GLU A 691 -53.26 -58.04 41.88
N PRO A 692 -53.29 -58.94 40.88
CA PRO A 692 -54.27 -58.87 39.80
C PRO A 692 -55.58 -59.55 40.21
N GLY A 693 -56.50 -58.75 40.76
CA GLY A 693 -57.89 -59.17 40.94
C GLY A 693 -58.60 -59.44 39.60
N GLU A 694 -59.76 -60.10 39.68
CA GLU A 694 -60.66 -60.30 38.54
C GLU A 694 -61.02 -58.93 37.92
N GLY A 695 -60.73 -58.76 36.61
CA GLY A 695 -60.92 -57.49 35.90
C GLY A 695 -59.78 -56.46 36.02
N VAL A 696 -58.74 -56.69 36.82
CA VAL A 696 -57.61 -55.74 36.97
C VAL A 696 -56.59 -55.90 35.83
N LEU A 697 -56.58 -54.95 34.88
CA LEU A 697 -55.69 -54.93 33.71
C LEU A 697 -54.43 -54.03 33.90
N PRO A 698 -53.33 -54.28 33.17
CA PRO A 698 -52.15 -53.42 33.14
C PRO A 698 -52.46 -52.05 32.56
N LYS A 699 -51.74 -51.01 33.02
CA LYS A 699 -51.96 -49.62 32.62
C LYS A 699 -50.82 -49.10 31.76
N LEU A 700 -51.14 -48.63 30.58
CA LEU A 700 -50.27 -47.85 29.72
C LEU A 700 -50.46 -46.36 30.02
N TRP A 701 -49.38 -45.68 30.40
CA TRP A 701 -49.31 -44.22 30.52
C TRP A 701 -48.51 -43.68 29.34
N ILE A 702 -48.96 -42.57 28.74
CA ILE A 702 -48.25 -41.85 27.67
C ILE A 702 -48.25 -40.37 28.06
N TRP A 703 -47.14 -39.69 27.84
CA TRP A 703 -47.00 -38.25 28.07
C TRP A 703 -46.02 -37.64 27.06
N ARG A 704 -45.92 -36.32 27.08
CA ARG A 704 -44.91 -35.57 26.34
C ARG A 704 -43.86 -35.04 27.34
N GLU A 705 -42.58 -35.16 27.00
CA GLU A 705 -41.47 -34.83 27.90
C GLU A 705 -41.24 -33.32 28.01
N ASP A 706 -41.39 -32.59 26.90
CA ASP A 706 -40.93 -31.20 26.80
C ASP A 706 -42.02 -30.15 27.12
N LEU A 707 -43.26 -30.40 26.71
CA LEU A 707 -44.41 -29.52 26.88
C LEU A 707 -45.72 -30.33 26.99
N GLU A 708 -46.83 -29.67 27.30
CA GLU A 708 -48.17 -30.26 27.20
C GLU A 708 -48.63 -30.22 25.73
N ASP A 709 -49.11 -31.34 25.19
CA ASP A 709 -49.56 -31.41 23.80
C ASP A 709 -51.08 -31.33 23.72
N ARG A 710 -51.63 -30.20 23.28
CA ARG A 710 -53.09 -29.95 23.24
C ARG A 710 -53.62 -30.06 21.82
N ASN A 711 -54.55 -30.98 21.60
CA ASN A 711 -55.26 -31.19 20.32
C ASN A 711 -54.33 -31.48 19.13
N GLN A 712 -53.12 -31.98 19.39
CA GLN A 712 -52.10 -32.28 18.37
C GLN A 712 -51.22 -33.51 18.75
N ALA A 713 -51.66 -34.31 19.71
CA ALA A 713 -50.96 -35.54 20.06
C ALA A 713 -51.20 -36.59 18.94
N PRO A 714 -50.18 -37.38 18.57
CA PRO A 714 -50.30 -38.35 17.50
C PRO A 714 -51.09 -39.58 17.95
N ARG A 715 -51.44 -40.42 16.98
CA ARG A 715 -52.00 -41.75 17.27
C ARG A 715 -50.88 -42.72 17.66
N PHE A 716 -51.18 -43.66 18.56
CA PHE A 716 -50.22 -44.68 18.98
C PHE A 716 -50.75 -46.12 18.82
N SER A 717 -49.86 -47.01 18.38
CA SER A 717 -50.09 -48.45 18.25
C SER A 717 -49.17 -49.22 19.22
N LEU A 718 -49.71 -50.20 19.94
CA LEU A 718 -48.94 -51.09 20.82
C LEU A 718 -48.88 -52.43 20.10
N VAL A 719 -47.69 -52.84 19.70
CA VAL A 719 -47.46 -54.02 18.87
C VAL A 719 -46.90 -55.13 19.74
N TYR A 720 -47.34 -56.36 19.50
CA TYR A 720 -46.86 -57.57 20.14
C TYR A 720 -46.12 -58.48 19.15
N ARG A 721 -45.04 -59.12 19.62
CA ARG A 721 -44.34 -60.22 18.95
C ARG A 721 -43.99 -61.29 19.97
N SER A 722 -44.10 -62.57 19.59
CA SER A 722 -43.74 -63.68 20.47
C SER A 722 -42.23 -64.01 20.53
N ASP A 723 -41.45 -63.62 19.50
CA ASP A 723 -40.06 -64.06 19.32
C ASP A 723 -38.98 -63.00 19.61
N ARG A 724 -39.31 -61.71 19.50
CA ARG A 724 -38.36 -60.59 19.65
C ARG A 724 -39.08 -59.28 19.92
N LEU A 725 -38.36 -58.25 20.36
CA LEU A 725 -38.88 -56.88 20.44
C LEU A 725 -39.36 -56.38 19.06
N PRO A 726 -40.58 -55.82 18.93
CA PRO A 726 -41.04 -55.17 17.70
C PRO A 726 -40.14 -53.98 17.31
N LEU A 727 -39.88 -53.80 16.01
CA LEU A 727 -39.02 -52.73 15.50
C LEU A 727 -39.78 -51.59 14.79
N TYR A 728 -40.98 -51.84 14.28
CA TYR A 728 -41.87 -50.86 13.65
C TYR A 728 -43.34 -51.24 13.87
N ASN A 729 -44.26 -50.31 13.57
CA ASN A 729 -45.71 -50.44 13.81
C ASN A 729 -46.37 -51.68 13.14
N GLU A 730 -45.83 -52.16 12.03
CA GLU A 730 -46.31 -53.36 11.30
C GLU A 730 -45.48 -54.62 11.58
N ASP A 731 -44.52 -54.61 12.52
CA ASP A 731 -43.62 -55.74 12.81
C ASP A 731 -44.29 -56.86 13.64
N GLY A 732 -45.60 -56.83 13.86
CA GLY A 732 -46.26 -57.80 14.73
C GLY A 732 -47.77 -57.69 14.75
N GLU A 733 -48.39 -58.22 15.80
CA GLU A 733 -49.83 -58.13 16.01
C GLU A 733 -50.16 -56.93 16.88
N GLU A 734 -51.10 -56.09 16.44
CA GLU A 734 -51.65 -55.03 17.28
C GLU A 734 -52.29 -55.61 18.55
N VAL A 735 -51.96 -55.02 19.70
CA VAL A 735 -52.61 -55.33 20.98
C VAL A 735 -53.89 -54.52 21.07
N ILE A 736 -55.02 -55.17 21.30
CA ILE A 736 -56.31 -54.49 21.52
C ILE A 736 -56.24 -53.79 22.90
N ARG A 737 -56.69 -52.54 22.98
CA ARG A 737 -56.64 -51.73 24.20
C ARG A 737 -57.99 -51.10 24.48
N CYS A 738 -58.35 -51.00 25.76
CA CYS A 738 -59.56 -50.30 26.19
C CYS A 738 -59.16 -48.90 26.66
N ALA A 739 -59.57 -47.86 25.93
CA ALA A 739 -59.39 -46.48 26.36
C ALA A 739 -60.40 -46.11 27.45
N LEU A 740 -59.95 -45.51 28.56
CA LEU A 740 -60.87 -44.83 29.47
C LEU A 740 -61.22 -43.48 28.85
N SER A 741 -62.50 -43.26 28.55
CA SER A 741 -62.97 -41.99 27.98
C SER A 741 -62.96 -40.90 29.05
N ASN A 742 -62.45 -39.72 28.68
CA ASN A 742 -62.42 -38.54 29.56
C ASN A 742 -63.82 -38.07 30.01
N ASP A 743 -64.89 -38.46 29.31
CA ASP A 743 -66.25 -38.00 29.60
C ASP A 743 -66.91 -38.67 30.81
N GLN A 744 -66.47 -39.85 31.25
CA GLN A 744 -67.09 -40.55 32.39
C GLN A 744 -66.09 -41.25 33.32
N ARG A 745 -66.06 -40.80 34.58
CA ARG A 745 -65.30 -41.39 35.68
C ARG A 745 -65.49 -42.92 35.77
N GLY A 746 -64.51 -43.67 35.27
CA GLY A 746 -64.30 -45.09 35.60
C GLY A 746 -64.98 -46.13 34.71
N ALA A 747 -65.58 -45.76 33.58
CA ALA A 747 -66.09 -46.73 32.60
C ALA A 747 -65.08 -46.93 31.45
N PRO A 748 -64.53 -48.15 31.25
CA PRO A 748 -63.70 -48.42 30.07
C PRO A 748 -64.54 -48.25 28.79
N GLY A 749 -64.02 -47.49 27.84
CA GLY A 749 -64.58 -47.30 26.51
C GLY A 749 -64.35 -48.50 25.60
N GLU A 750 -64.79 -48.38 24.35
CA GLU A 750 -64.74 -49.48 23.38
C GLU A 750 -63.29 -49.93 23.09
N PRO A 751 -63.04 -51.25 22.96
CA PRO A 751 -61.71 -51.75 22.63
C PRO A 751 -61.28 -51.32 21.23
N ALA A 752 -60.11 -50.69 21.11
CA ALA A 752 -59.59 -50.13 19.87
C ALA A 752 -58.14 -50.60 19.57
N PRO A 753 -57.76 -50.73 18.28
CA PRO A 753 -56.37 -50.99 17.88
C PRO A 753 -55.47 -49.74 17.93
N PHE A 754 -56.03 -48.54 18.01
CA PHE A 754 -55.29 -47.28 18.01
C PHE A 754 -55.63 -46.43 19.24
N LEU A 755 -54.61 -45.74 19.76
CA LEU A 755 -54.70 -44.81 20.87
C LEU A 755 -54.73 -43.41 20.31
N ASN A 756 -55.83 -42.70 20.51
CA ASN A 756 -56.02 -41.33 20.02
C ASN A 756 -56.17 -40.39 21.24
N PRO A 757 -55.07 -39.97 21.89
CA PRO A 757 -55.14 -38.93 22.93
C PRO A 757 -55.48 -37.57 22.30
N ASP A 758 -56.50 -36.89 22.82
CA ASP A 758 -56.78 -35.50 22.44
C ASP A 758 -55.76 -34.53 23.06
N THR A 759 -55.29 -34.82 24.27
CA THR A 759 -54.24 -34.06 24.96
C THR A 759 -53.27 -35.04 25.64
N LEU A 760 -51.99 -34.66 25.74
CA LEU A 760 -51.00 -35.37 26.54
C LEU A 760 -50.37 -34.43 27.56
N ALA A 761 -50.25 -34.90 28.79
CA ALA A 761 -49.64 -34.17 29.88
C ALA A 761 -48.13 -33.95 29.64
N HIS A 762 -47.60 -32.89 30.26
CA HIS A 762 -46.16 -32.67 30.42
C HIS A 762 -45.63 -33.52 31.59
N GLY A 763 -44.88 -34.58 31.30
CA GLY A 763 -44.27 -35.48 32.28
C GLY A 763 -45.20 -36.53 32.91
N PHE A 764 -44.61 -37.66 33.35
CA PHE A 764 -45.32 -38.82 33.91
C PHE A 764 -46.19 -38.48 35.14
N ASP A 765 -45.67 -37.73 36.11
CA ASP A 765 -46.41 -37.38 37.33
C ASP A 765 -47.70 -36.60 37.02
N LYS A 766 -47.65 -35.76 35.99
CA LYS A 766 -48.81 -34.98 35.55
C LYS A 766 -49.85 -35.87 34.86
N ALA A 767 -49.43 -36.76 33.96
CA ALA A 767 -50.30 -37.78 33.37
C ALA A 767 -50.99 -38.63 34.45
N LYS A 768 -50.21 -39.06 35.47
CA LYS A 768 -50.70 -39.81 36.62
C LYS A 768 -51.69 -39.03 37.48
N SER A 769 -51.49 -37.72 37.64
CA SER A 769 -52.42 -36.82 38.35
C SER A 769 -53.73 -36.59 37.60
N TRP A 770 -53.69 -36.58 36.27
CA TRP A 770 -54.87 -36.48 35.42
C TRP A 770 -55.66 -37.79 35.38
N GLY A 771 -54.97 -38.93 35.55
CA GLY A 771 -55.58 -40.25 35.50
C GLY A 771 -55.85 -40.73 34.07
N GLU A 772 -55.21 -40.12 33.07
CA GLU A 772 -55.26 -40.52 31.67
C GLU A 772 -54.30 -41.70 31.43
N TYR A 773 -54.87 -42.91 31.37
CA TYR A 773 -54.16 -44.14 31.03
C TYR A 773 -55.07 -45.07 30.23
N TRP A 774 -54.44 -45.99 29.51
CA TRP A 774 -55.12 -47.00 28.70
C TRP A 774 -54.95 -48.38 29.32
N LEU A 775 -56.00 -49.19 29.31
CA LEU A 775 -55.93 -50.56 29.78
C LEU A 775 -55.46 -51.46 28.63
N ILE A 776 -54.40 -52.22 28.89
CA ILE A 776 -53.86 -53.20 27.94
C ILE A 776 -54.65 -54.49 28.08
N ASP A 777 -55.30 -54.95 27.01
CA ASP A 777 -55.94 -56.27 26.98
C ASP A 777 -55.04 -57.25 26.21
N LEU A 778 -54.37 -58.13 26.95
CA LEU A 778 -53.62 -59.25 26.39
C LEU A 778 -54.47 -60.52 26.58
N PRO A 779 -55.04 -61.09 25.50
CA PRO A 779 -55.81 -62.33 25.59
C PRO A 779 -54.94 -63.41 26.24
N SER A 780 -55.44 -64.00 27.31
CA SER A 780 -54.71 -64.98 28.13
C SER A 780 -55.14 -66.42 27.89
N GLU A 781 -56.29 -66.61 27.22
CA GLU A 781 -56.89 -67.91 26.90
C GLU A 781 -57.06 -68.12 25.39
N GLY A 782 -57.12 -69.39 24.99
CA GLY A 782 -57.39 -69.79 23.62
C GLY A 782 -56.16 -69.77 22.69
N PRO A 783 -56.36 -69.93 21.37
CA PRO A 783 -55.26 -70.07 20.41
C PRO A 783 -54.43 -68.80 20.20
N ASN A 784 -54.89 -67.65 20.70
CA ASN A 784 -54.24 -66.35 20.56
C ASN A 784 -53.65 -65.84 21.89
N ALA A 785 -53.36 -66.73 22.86
CA ALA A 785 -52.87 -66.34 24.17
C ALA A 785 -51.48 -65.66 24.11
N LYS A 786 -51.36 -64.47 24.73
CA LYS A 786 -50.16 -63.60 24.73
C LYS A 786 -49.54 -63.52 26.12
N THR A 787 -49.07 -64.66 26.64
CA THR A 787 -48.49 -64.79 28.00
C THR A 787 -46.96 -64.73 28.05
N SER A 788 -46.29 -64.63 26.90
CA SER A 788 -44.82 -64.59 26.73
C SER A 788 -44.44 -63.76 25.49
N GLY A 789 -43.19 -63.33 25.37
CA GLY A 789 -42.71 -62.48 24.26
C GLY A 789 -42.65 -60.99 24.59
N PHE A 790 -42.83 -60.12 23.60
CA PHE A 790 -42.51 -58.69 23.71
C PHE A 790 -43.64 -57.77 23.23
N ILE A 791 -43.76 -56.61 23.86
CA ILE A 791 -44.63 -55.50 23.46
C ILE A 791 -43.83 -54.20 23.32
N ARG A 792 -44.21 -53.32 22.38
CA ARG A 792 -43.62 -51.98 22.24
C ARG A 792 -44.62 -50.99 21.64
N LEU A 793 -44.58 -49.75 22.10
CA LEU A 793 -45.43 -48.67 21.60
C LEU A 793 -44.76 -47.97 20.40
N PHE A 794 -45.57 -47.55 19.43
CA PHE A 794 -45.14 -46.79 18.25
C PHE A 794 -46.09 -45.64 17.99
N ILE A 795 -45.53 -44.51 17.55
CA ILE A 795 -46.30 -43.46 16.86
C ILE A 795 -46.77 -44.03 15.52
N GLN A 796 -48.06 -43.90 15.23
CA GLN A 796 -48.62 -44.23 13.94
C GLN A 796 -48.47 -43.01 13.01
N PRO A 797 -48.00 -43.18 11.75
CA PRO A 797 -48.00 -42.09 10.79
C PRO A 797 -49.44 -41.70 10.46
N ASP A 798 -49.76 -40.41 10.54
CA ASP A 798 -51.05 -39.90 10.09
C ASP A 798 -51.07 -39.89 8.56
N SER A 799 -52.20 -40.26 7.93
CA SER A 799 -52.31 -40.21 6.45
C SER A 799 -52.15 -38.80 5.88
N ASP A 800 -52.32 -37.77 6.73
CA ASP A 800 -52.15 -36.36 6.40
C ASP A 800 -50.74 -35.82 6.73
N ASP A 801 -49.82 -36.60 7.32
CA ASP A 801 -48.43 -36.16 7.56
C ASP A 801 -47.72 -35.81 6.23
N ALA A 802 -48.16 -36.41 5.12
CA ALA A 802 -47.71 -36.08 3.77
C ALA A 802 -48.14 -34.67 3.27
N ALA A 803 -49.03 -33.97 3.97
CA ALA A 803 -49.52 -32.63 3.61
C ALA A 803 -48.79 -31.49 4.34
N THR A 804 -47.91 -31.78 5.31
CA THR A 804 -47.20 -30.76 6.08
C THR A 804 -45.70 -31.04 6.20
N GLU A 805 -44.94 -30.66 5.17
CA GLU A 805 -43.46 -30.46 5.22
C GLU A 805 -43.00 -29.42 6.27
N LYS A 806 -43.92 -28.83 7.05
CA LYS A 806 -43.70 -27.83 8.08
C LYS A 806 -44.11 -28.28 9.50
N GLY A 807 -44.47 -29.55 9.68
CA GLY A 807 -44.82 -30.09 11.00
C GLY A 807 -43.58 -30.37 11.86
N ALA A 808 -43.71 -30.15 13.17
CA ALA A 808 -42.69 -30.59 14.13
C ALA A 808 -42.49 -32.10 14.04
N SER A 809 -41.23 -32.53 14.02
CA SER A 809 -40.88 -33.96 14.06
C SER A 809 -41.38 -34.60 15.35
N ARG A 810 -41.66 -35.91 15.32
CA ARG A 810 -42.22 -36.64 16.47
C ARG A 810 -41.33 -37.86 16.77
N VAL A 811 -40.92 -38.03 18.02
CA VAL A 811 -40.12 -39.17 18.50
C VAL A 811 -40.73 -39.74 19.76
N LEU A 812 -40.70 -41.07 19.90
CA LEU A 812 -41.13 -41.81 21.08
C LEU A 812 -39.92 -42.46 21.75
N ILE A 813 -39.78 -42.27 23.07
CA ILE A 813 -38.70 -42.78 23.91
C ILE A 813 -39.23 -44.00 24.70
N ASP A 814 -38.45 -45.09 24.71
CA ASP A 814 -38.78 -46.34 25.39
C ASP A 814 -38.26 -46.44 26.83
N ASP A 815 -37.37 -45.53 27.27
CA ASP A 815 -36.55 -45.63 28.48
C ASP A 815 -37.34 -46.00 29.76
N GLU A 816 -38.46 -45.33 30.01
CA GLU A 816 -39.35 -45.57 31.16
C GLU A 816 -40.17 -46.87 31.07
N ALA A 817 -40.22 -47.50 29.88
CA ALA A 817 -40.93 -48.73 29.61
C ALA A 817 -40.02 -49.97 29.49
N ILE A 818 -38.69 -49.84 29.40
CA ILE A 818 -37.73 -50.94 29.14
C ILE A 818 -38.03 -52.19 29.98
N ASP A 819 -38.16 -52.05 31.31
CA ASP A 819 -38.43 -53.15 32.24
C ASP A 819 -39.86 -53.77 32.13
N SER A 820 -40.63 -53.39 31.12
CA SER A 820 -42.01 -53.82 30.91
C SER A 820 -42.31 -54.20 29.46
N LEU A 821 -41.32 -54.09 28.56
CA LEU A 821 -41.44 -54.49 27.15
C LEU A 821 -41.38 -56.02 26.98
N ASN A 822 -40.80 -56.74 27.93
CA ASN A 822 -40.72 -58.20 27.92
C ASN A 822 -41.79 -58.82 28.84
N LEU A 823 -42.72 -59.59 28.27
CA LEU A 823 -43.76 -60.33 28.99
C LEU A 823 -43.21 -61.51 29.80
N ASP A 824 -42.00 -61.96 29.51
CA ASP A 824 -41.30 -62.99 30.29
C ASP A 824 -40.62 -62.43 31.56
N ASP A 825 -40.67 -61.11 31.78
CA ASP A 825 -40.14 -60.48 33.01
C ASP A 825 -40.94 -60.85 34.27
N GLY A 826 -40.30 -60.73 35.44
CA GLY A 826 -40.86 -61.03 36.76
C GLY A 826 -42.20 -60.34 37.04
N LYS A 827 -42.43 -59.12 36.52
CA LYS A 827 -43.69 -58.39 36.71
C LYS A 827 -44.86 -59.04 35.94
N TRP A 828 -44.62 -59.38 34.68
CA TRP A 828 -45.63 -59.95 33.78
C TRP A 828 -45.89 -61.42 34.06
N SER A 829 -44.84 -62.21 34.31
CA SER A 829 -44.97 -63.61 34.73
C SER A 829 -45.74 -63.75 36.06
N ALA A 830 -45.52 -62.87 37.04
CA ALA A 830 -46.32 -62.83 38.26
C ALA A 830 -47.78 -62.43 38.01
N TYR A 831 -48.04 -61.55 37.04
CA TYR A 831 -49.39 -61.14 36.63
C TYR A 831 -50.18 -62.29 35.99
N PHE A 832 -49.57 -63.01 35.04
CA PHE A 832 -50.21 -64.16 34.38
C PHE A 832 -50.40 -65.33 35.37
N TYR A 833 -49.38 -65.68 36.15
CA TYR A 833 -49.44 -66.76 37.13
C TYR A 833 -50.56 -66.56 38.18
N GLN A 834 -50.70 -65.34 38.71
CA GLN A 834 -51.77 -65.04 39.68
C GLN A 834 -53.18 -65.07 39.07
N ARG A 835 -53.30 -64.93 37.74
CA ARG A 835 -54.55 -65.15 37.00
C ARG A 835 -54.77 -66.60 36.55
N GLY A 836 -53.81 -67.50 36.78
CA GLY A 836 -53.92 -68.92 36.48
C GLY A 836 -53.42 -69.35 35.10
N TYR A 837 -52.55 -68.56 34.48
CA TYR A 837 -52.00 -68.77 33.12
C TYR A 837 -50.50 -69.06 33.12
#